data_AF-A0A1T1DIE5-F1
#
_entry.id   AF-A0A1T1DIE5-F1
#
_cell.length_a   1.000
_cell.length_b   1.000
_cell.length_c   1.000
_cell.angle_alpha   90.00
_cell.angle_beta   90.00
_cell.angle_gamma   90.00
#
_symmetry.space_group_name_H-M   'P 1'
#
loop_
_entity.id
_entity.type
_entity.pdbx_description
1 polymer ?
#
loop_
_entity_poly.entity_id
_entity_poly.type
_entity_poly.pdbx_seq_one_letter_code
_entity_poly.pdbx_strand_id
1 'polypeptide(L)'
;MINDVIKFDRKLFYNKFVWIFIFFISTPAFAFPIDLTKDWKLVSGKNLNVSIEDVSWKEIRSLPIPEDSISFSEDIYTLTLLKTFEVSVNDFQKLNLDGLSIHFPFLTNVYEVYFNGEKIGSRGIVLNGKIIKNGFKRHVILPIPENKVQIGKNEIRLILSSNAGEELNVYASFDSAPLVVDLQSRNVLILSERSRWMLAFLYLFVGFYHFLLYFKRPQEKYNLFFGLFSTFFSVYIYLRSNVVYELDLDPLLQMKLEYMVIFNITSLFLLFLDAFFRCKVSFVSKLYQTFTLALTLLIPFSNRSVCLFLLQIWQFSIFIFIIYSFFIMYKTLVQKDPDAIRMVFGFLVLMISGVADLIGSMGLINGLENYGILKYGFFVFEVGMVFILANRFLRAHKEAEELNLDLDRKVKERTRQLENTLDQVRELKIQQDGDYFLTSLILDPLNRNQVENDFIIMEGLSRQKKRFQFKQWKKEIGGDIIIADEICLKNREYLVFVNGDAMGKSIQGASGALVLGVVFRSFIARTKTVSSYHSKPPELWLKECFLELQNIFESFDGSMLASVVLGLVDLESGILFFLNAEHPPTVLYRNGVATFIESKLELRKIGITGLESKMKVKTFLLEKGDTIIVGSDGRDDIFLGVDQDGIPLINEDECQFLRRVEESGGDLELLVQGLESYGELTDDLSIVKLTYLKEPVRLESVANLASFPFPDEIYLKCLQDENWENTIYHLENLKSKMSEEFLPPVFKKELAKVYYKVGKYEEALFLFEELISEFPEDIEVIFNASLIYKKLKRYYESIELGERVLLREPDFLNNIVNLAESYILIYERKKGLVLLEKIESLDSEHLYSQKIRMQLEQLELYKNP
;
A
#
# COMPACT_ATOMS: atom_id res chain seq x y z
N MET A 1 4.65 50.11 -56.96
CA MET A 1 3.56 50.45 -57.89
C MET A 1 2.29 50.54 -57.06
N ILE A 2 1.99 51.73 -56.58
CA ILE A 2 0.92 52.63 -57.06
C ILE A 2 -0.35 52.42 -56.21
N ASN A 3 -0.72 53.53 -55.55
CA ASN A 3 -1.98 53.84 -54.90
C ASN A 3 -3.21 53.24 -55.60
N ASP A 4 -4.22 52.83 -54.85
CA ASP A 4 -5.49 53.59 -54.81
C ASP A 4 -6.57 52.99 -53.91
N VAL A 5 -7.08 53.86 -53.03
CA VAL A 5 -8.49 54.11 -52.70
C VAL A 5 -9.35 52.92 -52.22
N ILE A 6 -9.82 53.00 -50.97
CA ILE A 6 -11.27 53.05 -50.66
C ILE A 6 -11.48 53.95 -49.43
N LYS A 7 -12.03 55.13 -49.72
CA LYS A 7 -12.65 56.05 -48.76
C LYS A 7 -14.07 55.55 -48.49
N PHE A 8 -14.44 55.48 -47.21
CA PHE A 8 -15.79 55.23 -46.72
C PHE A 8 -16.73 56.37 -47.18
N ASP A 9 -17.80 56.07 -47.92
CA ASP A 9 -18.84 57.04 -48.28
C ASP A 9 -20.19 56.68 -47.64
N ARG A 10 -20.68 57.59 -46.78
CA ARG A 10 -21.81 57.45 -45.86
C ARG A 10 -23.17 57.74 -46.52
N LYS A 11 -23.23 57.88 -47.85
CA LYS A 11 -24.39 58.39 -48.59
C LYS A 11 -25.27 57.32 -49.27
N LEU A 12 -24.88 56.03 -49.23
CA LEU A 12 -25.67 54.95 -49.87
C LEU A 12 -26.82 54.39 -49.00
N PHE A 13 -26.88 54.76 -47.72
CA PHE A 13 -27.84 54.17 -46.77
C PHE A 13 -29.22 54.85 -46.79
N TYR A 14 -29.34 56.06 -47.35
CA TYR A 14 -30.58 56.86 -47.26
C TYR A 14 -31.52 56.73 -48.49
N ASN A 15 -31.04 56.23 -49.63
CA ASN A 15 -31.83 56.19 -50.88
C ASN A 15 -32.60 54.88 -51.15
N LYS A 16 -32.51 53.87 -50.26
CA LYS A 16 -33.34 52.65 -50.36
C LYS A 16 -34.64 52.72 -49.56
N PHE A 17 -34.85 53.74 -48.74
CA PHE A 17 -36.05 53.87 -47.90
C PHE A 17 -37.24 54.59 -48.58
N VAL A 18 -37.06 55.12 -49.80
CA VAL A 18 -38.07 55.96 -50.48
C VAL A 18 -38.81 55.23 -51.62
N TRP A 19 -38.40 54.00 -51.97
CA TRP A 19 -39.00 53.25 -53.10
C TRP A 19 -40.08 52.21 -52.72
N ILE A 20 -40.53 52.14 -51.45
CA ILE A 20 -41.56 51.19 -51.01
C ILE A 20 -42.97 51.83 -50.92
N PHE A 21 -43.12 53.12 -51.21
CA PHE A 21 -44.41 53.83 -51.09
C PHE A 21 -45.21 54.01 -52.39
N ILE A 22 -44.79 53.40 -53.51
CA ILE A 22 -45.49 53.54 -54.80
C ILE A 22 -45.73 52.15 -55.40
N PHE A 23 -46.67 51.38 -54.85
CA PHE A 23 -47.38 50.29 -55.56
C PHE A 23 -48.64 49.87 -54.77
N PHE A 24 -49.51 50.84 -54.44
CA PHE A 24 -50.91 50.52 -54.13
C PHE A 24 -51.70 50.60 -55.44
N ILE A 25 -51.58 49.55 -56.26
CA ILE A 25 -52.56 49.26 -57.30
C ILE A 25 -53.73 48.58 -56.58
N SER A 26 -54.91 49.18 -56.71
CA SER A 26 -56.20 48.64 -56.31
C SER A 26 -56.40 47.23 -56.87
N THR A 27 -56.16 46.21 -56.04
CA THR A 27 -56.65 44.86 -56.30
C THR A 27 -58.18 44.91 -56.34
N PRO A 28 -58.85 44.36 -57.36
CA PRO A 28 -60.30 44.27 -57.33
C PRO A 28 -60.71 43.47 -56.09
N ALA A 29 -61.79 43.90 -55.41
CA ALA A 29 -62.25 43.33 -54.14
C ALA A 29 -62.65 41.83 -54.20
N PHE A 30 -62.49 41.18 -55.36
CA PHE A 30 -62.96 39.83 -55.67
C PHE A 30 -61.91 38.97 -56.41
N ALA A 31 -60.61 39.27 -56.26
CA ALA A 31 -59.53 38.41 -56.80
C ALA A 31 -59.04 37.39 -55.75
N PHE A 32 -58.70 36.17 -56.17
CA PHE A 32 -58.06 35.19 -55.27
C PHE A 32 -56.74 35.74 -54.68
N PRO A 33 -56.48 35.60 -53.37
CA PRO A 33 -57.25 34.83 -52.38
C PRO A 33 -58.49 35.56 -51.85
N ILE A 34 -59.59 34.82 -51.65
CA ILE A 34 -60.82 35.31 -51.02
C ILE A 34 -60.72 35.05 -49.51
N ASP A 35 -60.74 36.12 -48.73
CA ASP A 35 -60.70 36.08 -47.26
C ASP A 35 -62.03 35.56 -46.69
N LEU A 36 -61.95 34.46 -45.94
CA LEU A 36 -63.08 33.81 -45.28
C LEU A 36 -63.04 34.02 -43.75
N THR A 37 -62.29 35.00 -43.23
CA THR A 37 -62.18 35.23 -41.77
C THR A 37 -63.36 35.99 -41.15
N LYS A 38 -64.14 36.71 -41.95
CA LYS A 38 -65.21 37.62 -41.49
C LYS A 38 -66.57 37.30 -42.11
N ASP A 39 -67.62 37.91 -41.56
CA ASP A 39 -69.01 37.91 -42.04
C ASP A 39 -69.60 36.52 -42.34
N TRP A 40 -69.65 35.65 -41.32
CA TRP A 40 -70.30 34.34 -41.37
C TRP A 40 -71.72 34.42 -40.83
N LYS A 41 -72.60 33.53 -41.32
CA LYS A 41 -73.94 33.31 -40.77
C LYS A 41 -73.96 31.98 -39.99
N LEU A 42 -74.58 31.97 -38.82
CA LEU A 42 -74.61 30.83 -37.89
C LEU A 42 -76.05 30.39 -37.58
N VAL A 43 -76.28 29.09 -37.53
CA VAL A 43 -77.51 28.48 -37.01
C VAL A 43 -77.21 27.18 -36.25
N SER A 44 -78.00 26.86 -35.23
CA SER A 44 -77.95 25.57 -34.52
C SER A 44 -78.58 24.43 -35.33
N GLY A 45 -78.03 23.22 -35.21
CA GLY A 45 -78.47 22.02 -35.91
C GLY A 45 -77.80 21.79 -37.26
N LYS A 46 -78.09 20.64 -37.88
CA LYS A 46 -77.59 20.23 -39.20
C LYS A 46 -78.54 20.70 -40.31
N ASN A 47 -78.30 21.89 -40.87
CA ASN A 47 -79.21 22.55 -41.81
C ASN A 47 -78.63 22.60 -43.24
N LEU A 48 -78.82 21.50 -44.00
CA LEU A 48 -78.25 21.35 -45.35
C LEU A 48 -79.14 21.89 -46.48
N ASN A 49 -80.47 21.78 -46.36
CA ASN A 49 -81.40 22.04 -47.47
C ASN A 49 -82.26 23.30 -47.27
N VAL A 50 -81.98 24.08 -46.22
CA VAL A 50 -82.80 25.25 -45.89
C VAL A 50 -82.37 26.44 -46.73
N SER A 51 -83.33 27.18 -47.29
CA SER A 51 -83.06 28.40 -48.07
C SER A 51 -82.55 29.51 -47.14
N ILE A 52 -81.82 30.48 -47.70
CA ILE A 52 -81.24 31.60 -46.93
C ILE A 52 -82.34 32.43 -46.23
N GLU A 53 -83.57 32.37 -46.72
CA GLU A 53 -84.73 33.15 -46.27
C GLU A 53 -85.58 32.43 -45.21
N ASP A 54 -85.46 31.09 -45.09
CA ASP A 54 -86.35 30.27 -44.24
C ASP A 54 -85.91 30.15 -42.77
N VAL A 55 -84.74 30.69 -42.39
CA VAL A 55 -84.14 30.50 -41.06
C VAL A 55 -83.61 31.81 -40.48
N SER A 56 -83.76 32.00 -39.17
CA SER A 56 -83.18 33.11 -38.42
C SER A 56 -81.67 32.93 -38.23
N TRP A 57 -80.88 33.32 -39.23
CA TRP A 57 -79.42 33.29 -39.18
C TRP A 57 -78.86 34.34 -38.21
N LYS A 58 -77.92 33.95 -37.34
CA LYS A 58 -77.16 34.88 -36.50
C LYS A 58 -75.89 35.31 -37.24
N GLU A 59 -75.68 36.60 -37.42
CA GLU A 59 -74.48 37.12 -38.10
C GLU A 59 -73.27 37.20 -37.15
N ILE A 60 -72.13 36.73 -37.63
CA ILE A 60 -70.84 36.74 -36.93
C ILE A 60 -69.86 37.61 -37.73
N ARG A 61 -69.39 38.68 -37.09
CA ARG A 61 -68.49 39.68 -37.72
C ARG A 61 -67.08 39.15 -37.98
N SER A 62 -66.59 38.24 -37.15
CA SER A 62 -65.26 37.65 -37.29
C SER A 62 -65.21 36.29 -36.62
N LEU A 63 -64.41 35.38 -37.17
CA LEU A 63 -63.98 34.16 -36.48
C LEU A 63 -62.80 34.47 -35.54
N PRO A 64 -62.61 33.74 -34.42
CA PRO A 64 -63.41 32.60 -33.94
C PRO A 64 -64.81 32.98 -33.44
N ILE A 65 -65.72 32.01 -33.39
CA ILE A 65 -67.09 32.14 -32.90
C ILE A 65 -67.08 32.65 -31.44
N PRO A 66 -67.73 33.78 -31.12
CA PRO A 66 -67.79 34.31 -29.76
C PRO A 66 -68.50 33.35 -28.81
N GLU A 67 -67.98 33.15 -27.59
CA GLU A 67 -68.56 32.21 -26.60
C GLU A 67 -70.02 32.56 -26.26
N ASP A 68 -70.35 33.84 -26.15
CA ASP A 68 -71.72 34.35 -25.91
C ASP A 68 -72.71 34.00 -27.03
N SER A 69 -72.21 33.54 -28.18
CA SER A 69 -73.04 33.20 -29.32
C SER A 69 -73.58 31.77 -29.32
N ILE A 70 -73.13 30.94 -28.38
CA ILE A 70 -73.40 29.50 -28.31
C ILE A 70 -74.12 29.17 -26.99
N SER A 71 -75.26 28.47 -27.05
CA SER A 71 -75.98 27.96 -25.87
C SER A 71 -75.97 26.44 -25.85
N PHE A 72 -75.36 25.82 -24.83
CA PHE A 72 -75.27 24.36 -24.69
C PHE A 72 -76.50 23.80 -23.98
N SER A 73 -77.26 22.93 -24.65
CA SER A 73 -78.46 22.29 -24.08
C SER A 73 -78.53 20.77 -24.27
N GLU A 74 -77.59 20.17 -25.01
CA GLU A 74 -77.57 18.75 -25.40
C GLU A 74 -76.18 18.11 -25.18
N ASP A 75 -76.12 16.78 -25.12
CA ASP A 75 -74.87 16.01 -24.93
C ASP A 75 -73.89 16.18 -26.10
N ILE A 76 -74.41 16.34 -27.32
CA ILE A 76 -73.65 16.77 -28.51
C ILE A 76 -74.28 18.03 -29.07
N TYR A 77 -73.45 19.02 -29.37
CA TYR A 77 -73.89 20.24 -30.00
C TYR A 77 -73.43 20.28 -31.46
N THR A 78 -74.33 20.62 -32.38
CA THR A 78 -74.04 20.74 -33.82
C THR A 78 -74.40 22.14 -34.33
N LEU A 79 -73.47 22.79 -35.02
CA LEU A 79 -73.68 24.10 -35.66
C LEU A 79 -73.51 24.02 -37.18
N THR A 80 -74.28 24.82 -37.91
CA THR A 80 -74.08 25.08 -39.33
C THR A 80 -73.66 26.54 -39.53
N LEU A 81 -72.50 26.73 -40.18
CA LEU A 81 -71.91 28.01 -40.61
C LEU A 81 -72.11 28.17 -42.12
N LEU A 82 -72.58 29.33 -42.56
CA LEU A 82 -72.81 29.67 -43.96
C LEU A 82 -72.01 30.92 -44.35
N LYS A 83 -71.31 30.85 -45.49
CA LYS A 83 -70.65 32.00 -46.11
C LYS A 83 -70.92 32.03 -47.60
N THR A 84 -71.22 33.22 -48.12
CA THR A 84 -71.37 33.45 -49.57
C THR A 84 -70.30 34.39 -50.07
N PHE A 85 -69.77 34.13 -51.25
CA PHE A 85 -68.79 34.99 -51.92
C PHE A 85 -68.99 34.96 -53.43
N GLU A 86 -68.42 35.94 -54.15
CA GLU A 86 -68.54 36.04 -55.60
C GLU A 86 -67.24 35.69 -56.31
N VAL A 87 -67.34 34.98 -57.45
CA VAL A 87 -66.22 34.64 -58.32
C VAL A 87 -66.38 35.39 -59.65
N SER A 88 -65.38 36.22 -59.99
CA SER A 88 -65.37 37.00 -61.23
C SER A 88 -65.05 36.13 -62.46
N VAL A 89 -65.42 36.59 -63.66
CA VAL A 89 -65.10 35.88 -64.93
C VAL A 89 -63.58 35.73 -65.12
N ASN A 90 -62.79 36.74 -64.73
CA ASN A 90 -61.33 36.72 -64.85
C ASN A 90 -60.70 35.71 -63.87
N ASP A 91 -61.26 35.57 -62.68
CA ASP A 91 -60.79 34.58 -61.70
C ASP A 91 -61.23 33.16 -62.07
N PHE A 92 -62.40 33.00 -62.69
CA PHE A 92 -62.85 31.72 -63.24
C PHE A 92 -61.90 31.20 -64.33
N GLN A 93 -61.33 32.08 -65.17
CA GLN A 93 -60.34 31.68 -66.18
C GLN A 93 -59.03 31.14 -65.58
N LYS A 94 -58.63 31.61 -64.38
CA LYS A 94 -57.44 31.09 -63.68
C LYS A 94 -57.63 29.65 -63.22
N LEU A 95 -58.89 29.21 -63.02
CA LEU A 95 -59.21 27.84 -62.59
C LEU A 95 -58.85 26.79 -63.65
N ASN A 96 -58.85 27.15 -64.93
CA ASN A 96 -58.43 26.24 -66.01
C ASN A 96 -56.94 25.86 -65.96
N LEU A 97 -56.11 26.65 -65.24
CA LEU A 97 -54.68 26.42 -65.09
C LEU A 97 -54.32 25.80 -63.73
N ASP A 98 -55.07 26.15 -62.68
CA ASP A 98 -54.84 25.70 -61.31
C ASP A 98 -56.19 25.67 -60.58
N GLY A 99 -56.61 24.48 -60.13
CA GLY A 99 -57.92 24.25 -59.52
C GLY A 99 -58.17 25.12 -58.28
N LEU A 100 -59.40 25.12 -57.77
CA LEU A 100 -59.75 25.90 -56.58
C LEU A 100 -59.70 25.05 -55.31
N SER A 101 -59.24 25.59 -54.19
CA SER A 101 -59.36 24.90 -52.90
C SER A 101 -59.68 25.84 -51.74
N ILE A 102 -60.22 25.29 -50.66
CA ILE A 102 -60.48 26.00 -49.41
C ILE A 102 -59.48 25.54 -48.38
N HIS A 103 -58.80 26.47 -47.73
CA HIS A 103 -57.94 26.20 -46.58
C HIS A 103 -58.65 26.56 -45.28
N PHE A 104 -58.90 25.56 -44.43
CA PHE A 104 -59.30 25.76 -43.04
C PHE A 104 -58.10 25.59 -42.10
N PRO A 105 -57.69 26.63 -41.35
CA PRO A 105 -56.50 26.58 -40.50
C PRO A 105 -56.61 25.53 -39.38
N PHE A 106 -57.75 25.49 -38.70
CA PHE A 106 -58.06 24.45 -37.71
C PHE A 106 -59.58 24.30 -37.58
N LEU A 107 -60.05 23.06 -37.73
CA LEU A 107 -61.45 22.68 -37.52
C LEU A 107 -61.57 21.87 -36.23
N THR A 108 -62.46 22.29 -35.34
CA THR A 108 -62.68 21.59 -34.06
C THR A 108 -63.47 20.30 -34.24
N ASN A 109 -63.11 19.31 -33.42
CA ASN A 109 -63.78 18.02 -33.22
C ASN A 109 -64.27 17.33 -34.51
N VAL A 110 -65.58 17.29 -34.82
CA VAL A 110 -66.11 16.65 -36.04
C VAL A 110 -66.60 17.72 -37.01
N TYR A 111 -66.26 17.58 -38.30
CA TYR A 111 -66.67 18.54 -39.32
C TYR A 111 -67.15 17.91 -40.63
N GLU A 112 -68.08 18.59 -41.31
CA GLU A 112 -68.48 18.33 -42.69
C GLU A 112 -68.52 19.65 -43.46
N VAL A 113 -67.95 19.68 -44.67
CA VAL A 113 -67.89 20.88 -45.52
C VAL A 113 -68.61 20.62 -46.83
N TYR A 114 -69.50 21.54 -47.19
CA TYR A 114 -70.28 21.52 -48.41
C TYR A 114 -70.03 22.80 -49.21
N PHE A 115 -69.93 22.66 -50.52
CA PHE A 115 -69.77 23.76 -51.48
C PHE A 115 -70.89 23.67 -52.52
N ASN A 116 -71.68 24.74 -52.67
CA ASN A 116 -72.85 24.77 -53.55
C ASN A 116 -73.73 23.50 -53.43
N GLY A 117 -73.98 23.05 -52.20
CA GLY A 117 -74.79 21.87 -51.88
C GLY A 117 -74.08 20.51 -51.99
N GLU A 118 -72.86 20.42 -52.53
CA GLU A 118 -72.10 19.17 -52.63
C GLU A 118 -71.08 19.02 -51.50
N LYS A 119 -70.97 17.81 -50.94
CA LYS A 119 -70.01 17.53 -49.87
C LYS A 119 -68.58 17.43 -50.43
N ILE A 120 -67.70 18.35 -50.02
CA ILE A 120 -66.30 18.40 -50.46
C ILE A 120 -65.31 17.85 -49.43
N GLY A 121 -65.73 17.64 -48.18
CA GLY A 121 -64.89 17.01 -47.16
C GLY A 121 -65.60 16.72 -45.85
N SER A 122 -65.12 15.73 -45.10
CA SER A 122 -65.54 15.49 -43.72
C SER A 122 -64.52 14.69 -42.93
N ARG A 123 -64.44 14.90 -41.62
CA ARG A 123 -63.63 14.08 -40.72
C ARG A 123 -64.28 13.96 -39.34
N GLY A 124 -64.13 12.79 -38.72
CA GLY A 124 -64.78 12.42 -37.47
C GLY A 124 -66.11 11.68 -37.67
N ILE A 125 -66.54 10.94 -36.66
CA ILE A 125 -67.75 10.11 -36.72
C ILE A 125 -68.59 10.32 -35.46
N VAL A 126 -69.84 10.73 -35.65
CA VAL A 126 -70.88 10.78 -34.62
C VAL A 126 -71.82 9.60 -34.83
N LEU A 127 -71.98 8.76 -33.80
CA LEU A 127 -72.86 7.58 -33.80
C LEU A 127 -73.63 7.54 -32.47
N ASN A 128 -74.96 7.41 -32.53
CA ASN A 128 -75.85 7.33 -31.36
C ASN A 128 -75.66 8.47 -30.33
N GLY A 129 -75.47 9.70 -30.80
CA GLY A 129 -75.26 10.85 -29.91
C GLY A 129 -73.91 10.82 -29.16
N LYS A 130 -72.92 10.04 -29.63
CA LYS A 130 -71.54 10.06 -29.12
C LYS A 130 -70.53 10.19 -30.26
N ILE A 131 -69.46 10.94 -30.02
CA ILE A 131 -68.32 11.02 -30.94
C ILE A 131 -67.44 9.78 -30.75
N ILE A 132 -67.41 8.90 -31.74
CA ILE A 132 -66.62 7.66 -31.72
C ILE A 132 -65.20 7.90 -32.24
N LYS A 133 -65.05 8.79 -33.22
CA LYS A 133 -63.76 9.17 -33.80
C LYS A 133 -63.67 10.69 -33.89
N ASN A 134 -62.61 11.25 -33.31
CA ASN A 134 -62.33 12.68 -33.40
C ASN A 134 -61.87 13.04 -34.83
N GLY A 135 -62.23 14.24 -35.30
CA GLY A 135 -61.92 14.70 -36.65
C GLY A 135 -60.98 15.90 -36.74
N PHE A 136 -60.55 16.49 -35.61
CA PHE A 136 -59.78 17.73 -35.63
C PHE A 136 -58.45 17.56 -36.37
N LYS A 137 -58.13 18.52 -37.24
CA LYS A 137 -56.94 18.51 -38.10
C LYS A 137 -56.46 19.94 -38.33
N ARG A 138 -55.14 20.14 -38.27
CA ARG A 138 -54.45 21.39 -38.66
C ARG A 138 -54.37 21.47 -40.19
N HIS A 139 -54.53 22.67 -40.74
CA HIS A 139 -54.40 22.97 -42.17
C HIS A 139 -55.21 22.01 -43.07
N VAL A 140 -56.53 22.02 -42.94
CA VAL A 140 -57.42 21.24 -43.80
C VAL A 140 -57.55 21.93 -45.15
N ILE A 141 -57.00 21.33 -46.20
CA ILE A 141 -57.16 21.81 -47.58
C ILE A 141 -58.14 20.90 -48.29
N LEU A 142 -59.25 21.47 -48.77
CA LEU A 142 -60.28 20.76 -49.50
C LEU A 142 -60.31 21.26 -50.95
N PRO A 143 -59.98 20.43 -51.95
CA PRO A 143 -60.14 20.81 -53.34
C PRO A 143 -61.62 20.95 -53.68
N ILE A 144 -61.97 21.99 -54.42
CA ILE A 144 -63.32 22.24 -54.92
C ILE A 144 -63.37 21.73 -56.37
N PRO A 145 -64.30 20.83 -56.72
CA PRO A 145 -64.48 20.40 -58.10
C PRO A 145 -64.77 21.60 -59.02
N GLU A 146 -63.99 21.76 -60.09
CA GLU A 146 -64.10 22.90 -61.03
C GLU A 146 -65.50 23.02 -61.64
N ASN A 147 -66.14 21.89 -61.92
CA ASN A 147 -67.50 21.80 -62.47
C ASN A 147 -68.60 22.28 -61.50
N LYS A 148 -68.26 22.60 -60.26
CA LYS A 148 -69.20 23.09 -59.22
C LYS A 148 -69.03 24.56 -58.89
N VAL A 149 -67.96 25.20 -59.36
CA VAL A 149 -67.75 26.64 -59.20
C VAL A 149 -68.65 27.38 -60.19
N GLN A 150 -69.45 28.32 -59.70
CA GLN A 150 -70.34 29.13 -60.53
C GLN A 150 -69.75 30.52 -60.73
N ILE A 151 -69.89 31.11 -61.92
CA ILE A 151 -69.58 32.52 -62.14
C ILE A 151 -70.64 33.36 -61.41
N GLY A 152 -70.22 34.29 -60.56
CA GLY A 152 -71.11 35.00 -59.64
C GLY A 152 -71.13 34.38 -58.24
N LYS A 153 -72.31 34.21 -57.65
CA LYS A 153 -72.49 33.86 -56.23
C LYS A 153 -72.24 32.36 -55.97
N ASN A 154 -71.35 32.06 -55.02
CA ASN A 154 -71.07 30.72 -54.52
C ASN A 154 -71.33 30.66 -53.00
N GLU A 155 -71.62 29.47 -52.48
CA GLU A 155 -71.86 29.22 -51.05
C GLU A 155 -70.97 28.11 -50.46
N ILE A 156 -70.55 28.32 -49.22
CA ILE A 156 -69.90 27.33 -48.36
C ILE A 156 -70.78 27.10 -47.14
N ARG A 157 -71.12 25.84 -46.86
CA ARG A 157 -71.74 25.40 -45.60
C ARG A 157 -70.77 24.50 -44.83
N LEU A 158 -70.46 24.88 -43.60
CA LEU A 158 -69.60 24.13 -42.68
C LEU A 158 -70.44 23.66 -41.49
N ILE A 159 -70.48 22.34 -41.28
CA ILE A 159 -71.13 21.73 -40.11
C ILE A 159 -70.05 21.32 -39.12
N LEU A 160 -70.23 21.68 -37.86
CA LEU A 160 -69.35 21.31 -36.76
C LEU A 160 -70.15 20.58 -35.68
N SER A 161 -69.58 19.54 -35.09
CA SER A 161 -70.16 18.84 -33.93
C SER A 161 -69.11 18.61 -32.84
N SER A 162 -69.46 18.85 -31.57
CA SER A 162 -68.62 18.58 -30.38
C SER A 162 -69.42 18.03 -29.20
N ASN A 163 -68.73 17.43 -28.23
CA ASN A 163 -69.32 17.05 -26.94
C ASN A 163 -69.55 18.30 -26.05
N ALA A 164 -70.51 18.23 -25.14
CA ALA A 164 -70.69 19.26 -24.11
C ALA A 164 -69.39 19.51 -23.31
N GLY A 165 -68.96 20.78 -23.22
CA GLY A 165 -67.72 21.18 -22.54
C GLY A 165 -66.44 21.07 -23.39
N GLU A 166 -66.56 20.73 -24.68
CA GLU A 166 -65.47 20.83 -25.65
C GLU A 166 -65.65 22.03 -26.58
N GLU A 167 -64.54 22.66 -26.96
CA GLU A 167 -64.51 23.79 -27.88
C GLU A 167 -65.13 23.44 -29.25
N LEU A 168 -66.07 24.28 -29.70
CA LEU A 168 -66.70 24.19 -31.01
C LEU A 168 -66.48 25.50 -31.77
N ASN A 169 -65.45 25.53 -32.62
CA ASN A 169 -64.97 26.75 -33.24
C ASN A 169 -64.29 26.54 -34.60
N VAL A 170 -64.10 27.64 -35.33
CA VAL A 170 -63.27 27.71 -36.54
C VAL A 170 -62.22 28.77 -36.33
N TYR A 171 -60.97 28.40 -36.50
CA TYR A 171 -59.87 29.32 -36.33
C TYR A 171 -59.73 30.17 -37.60
N ALA A 172 -59.74 31.49 -37.43
CA ALA A 172 -59.51 32.45 -38.52
C ALA A 172 -58.10 32.33 -39.13
N SER A 173 -57.14 31.92 -38.30
CA SER A 173 -55.74 31.72 -38.67
C SER A 173 -55.09 30.70 -37.73
N PHE A 174 -54.08 29.99 -38.23
CA PHE A 174 -53.26 29.06 -37.45
C PHE A 174 -51.87 28.98 -38.08
N ASP A 175 -50.80 29.03 -37.28
CA ASP A 175 -49.40 29.10 -37.75
C ASP A 175 -49.23 30.17 -38.89
N SER A 176 -49.90 31.33 -38.78
CA SER A 176 -49.93 32.42 -39.79
C SER A 176 -50.59 32.10 -41.13
N ALA A 177 -51.26 30.95 -41.28
CA ALA A 177 -52.03 30.61 -42.46
C ALA A 177 -53.51 31.02 -42.27
N PRO A 178 -54.05 31.93 -43.10
CA PRO A 178 -55.42 32.43 -42.95
C PRO A 178 -56.46 31.45 -43.50
N LEU A 179 -57.70 31.57 -43.03
CA LEU A 179 -58.87 30.92 -43.61
C LEU A 179 -59.25 31.59 -44.94
N VAL A 180 -58.96 30.92 -46.06
CA VAL A 180 -59.10 31.50 -47.41
C VAL A 180 -59.57 30.49 -48.46
N VAL A 181 -60.20 31.01 -49.52
CA VAL A 181 -60.32 30.31 -50.81
C VAL A 181 -59.24 30.86 -51.74
N ASP A 182 -58.37 29.99 -52.24
CA ASP A 182 -57.30 30.36 -53.17
C ASP A 182 -57.01 29.20 -54.14
N LEU A 183 -56.17 29.48 -55.13
CA LEU A 183 -55.68 28.48 -56.08
C LEU A 183 -55.06 27.29 -55.34
N GLN A 184 -55.30 26.10 -55.87
CA GLN A 184 -54.94 24.84 -55.23
C GLN A 184 -53.43 24.72 -55.01
N SER A 185 -52.60 25.10 -55.99
CA SER A 185 -51.15 25.07 -55.81
C SER A 185 -50.67 25.95 -54.64
N ARG A 186 -51.30 27.12 -54.44
CA ARG A 186 -50.94 28.06 -53.35
C ARG A 186 -51.37 27.55 -51.99
N ASN A 187 -52.58 27.03 -51.87
CA ASN A 187 -53.02 26.41 -50.63
C ASN A 187 -52.17 25.19 -50.28
N VAL A 188 -51.81 24.33 -51.25
CA VAL A 188 -50.95 23.16 -51.01
C VAL A 188 -49.55 23.56 -50.52
N LEU A 189 -49.03 24.73 -50.89
CA LEU A 189 -47.76 25.25 -50.32
C LEU A 189 -47.83 25.47 -48.81
N ILE A 190 -49.01 25.64 -48.20
CA ILE A 190 -49.18 25.71 -46.74
C ILE A 190 -48.74 24.40 -46.07
N LEU A 191 -48.88 23.26 -46.77
CA LEU A 191 -48.39 21.96 -46.30
C LEU A 191 -46.88 21.78 -46.51
N SER A 192 -46.19 22.67 -47.24
CA SER A 192 -44.75 22.58 -47.47
C SER A 192 -43.97 23.01 -46.23
N GLU A 193 -43.52 22.04 -45.46
CA GLU A 193 -42.84 22.26 -44.17
C GLU A 193 -41.32 22.03 -44.23
N ARG A 194 -40.66 22.25 -45.38
CA ARG A 194 -39.24 21.89 -45.61
C ARG A 194 -38.29 22.32 -44.49
N SER A 195 -38.38 23.57 -44.02
CA SER A 195 -37.52 24.07 -42.93
C SER A 195 -37.78 23.37 -41.60
N ARG A 196 -39.05 23.02 -41.31
CA ARG A 196 -39.45 22.26 -40.13
C ARG A 196 -38.80 20.88 -40.11
N TRP A 197 -38.77 20.19 -41.25
CA TRP A 197 -38.15 18.88 -41.43
C TRP A 197 -36.63 18.91 -41.32
N MET A 198 -35.99 19.89 -41.98
CA MET A 198 -34.55 20.07 -41.88
C MET A 198 -34.10 20.28 -40.43
N LEU A 199 -34.84 21.11 -39.68
CA LEU A 199 -34.54 21.37 -38.27
C LEU A 199 -34.86 20.18 -37.37
N ALA A 200 -35.99 19.49 -37.58
CA ALA A 200 -36.31 18.27 -36.83
C ALA A 200 -35.21 17.21 -37.00
N PHE A 201 -34.80 16.93 -38.24
CA PHE A 201 -33.71 16.00 -38.51
C PHE A 201 -32.40 16.44 -37.83
N LEU A 202 -32.05 17.73 -37.92
CA LEU A 202 -30.87 18.27 -37.25
C LEU A 202 -30.91 18.03 -35.74
N TYR A 203 -32.03 18.33 -35.07
CA TYR A 203 -32.17 18.15 -33.62
C TYR A 203 -32.18 16.69 -33.21
N LEU A 204 -32.77 15.81 -34.01
CA LEU A 204 -32.67 14.36 -33.78
C LEU A 204 -31.22 13.90 -33.85
N PHE A 205 -30.49 14.36 -34.87
CA PHE A 205 -29.07 14.02 -35.05
C PHE A 205 -28.20 14.55 -33.91
N VAL A 206 -28.40 15.81 -33.50
CA VAL A 206 -27.71 16.40 -32.34
C VAL A 206 -28.05 15.63 -31.06
N GLY A 207 -29.32 15.25 -30.89
CA GLY A 207 -29.75 14.38 -29.79
C GLY A 207 -28.95 13.08 -29.72
N PHE A 208 -28.83 12.36 -30.85
CA PHE A 208 -28.01 11.15 -30.95
C PHE A 208 -26.52 11.40 -30.70
N TYR A 209 -25.97 12.49 -31.24
CA TYR A 209 -24.57 12.86 -30.99
C TYR A 209 -24.28 13.03 -29.49
N HIS A 210 -25.18 13.69 -28.76
CA HIS A 210 -25.05 13.85 -27.32
C HIS A 210 -25.24 12.54 -26.54
N PHE A 211 -26.10 11.62 -26.99
CA PHE A 211 -26.15 10.27 -26.41
C PHE A 211 -24.83 9.53 -26.57
N LEU A 212 -24.18 9.60 -27.74
CA LEU A 212 -22.88 8.99 -27.96
C LEU A 212 -21.81 9.57 -27.03
N LEU A 213 -21.80 10.89 -26.83
CA LEU A 213 -20.90 11.55 -25.88
C LEU A 213 -21.16 11.08 -24.44
N TYR A 214 -22.43 10.96 -24.04
CA TYR A 214 -22.79 10.46 -22.71
C TYR A 214 -22.31 9.02 -22.48
N PHE A 215 -22.53 8.11 -23.44
CA PHE A 215 -22.07 6.72 -23.30
C PHE A 215 -20.55 6.61 -23.21
N LYS A 216 -19.80 7.48 -23.90
CA LYS A 216 -18.34 7.56 -23.78
C LYS A 216 -17.88 8.23 -22.48
N ARG A 217 -18.66 9.18 -21.94
CA ARG A 217 -18.33 10.00 -20.77
C ARG A 217 -19.53 10.13 -19.83
N PRO A 218 -19.89 9.08 -19.07
CA PRO A 218 -21.08 9.08 -18.22
C PRO A 218 -21.01 10.08 -17.06
N GLN A 219 -19.82 10.60 -16.74
CA GLN A 219 -19.64 11.69 -15.78
C GLN A 219 -20.20 13.03 -16.29
N GLU A 220 -20.19 13.26 -17.60
CA GLU A 220 -20.74 14.46 -18.24
C GLU A 220 -22.26 14.34 -18.43
N LYS A 221 -23.01 14.31 -17.32
CA LYS A 221 -24.48 14.07 -17.32
C LYS A 221 -25.29 15.09 -18.13
N TYR A 222 -24.75 16.28 -18.39
CA TYR A 222 -25.43 17.28 -19.24
C TYR A 222 -25.65 16.77 -20.66
N ASN A 223 -24.80 15.86 -21.18
CA ASN A 223 -24.99 15.26 -22.50
C ASN A 223 -26.25 14.39 -22.56
N LEU A 224 -26.58 13.67 -21.48
CA LEU A 224 -27.82 12.89 -21.41
C LEU A 224 -29.05 13.80 -21.46
N PHE A 225 -29.08 14.85 -20.63
CA PHE A 225 -30.22 15.77 -20.56
C PHE A 225 -30.39 16.56 -21.86
N PHE A 226 -29.29 17.02 -22.46
CA PHE A 226 -29.33 17.72 -23.73
C PHE A 226 -29.76 16.80 -24.89
N GLY A 227 -29.26 15.56 -24.90
CA GLY A 227 -29.66 14.54 -25.87
C GLY A 227 -31.16 14.24 -25.81
N LEU A 228 -31.70 14.04 -24.61
CA LEU A 228 -33.14 13.86 -24.39
C LEU A 228 -33.93 15.11 -24.79
N PHE A 229 -33.47 16.30 -24.41
CA PHE A 229 -34.11 17.57 -24.76
C PHE A 229 -34.20 17.76 -26.28
N SER A 230 -33.08 17.63 -27.01
CA SER A 230 -33.02 17.83 -28.46
C SER A 230 -33.85 16.77 -29.21
N THR A 231 -33.83 15.51 -28.74
CA THR A 231 -34.66 14.42 -29.27
C THR A 231 -36.15 14.68 -29.05
N PHE A 232 -36.55 15.04 -27.83
CA PHE A 232 -37.95 15.36 -27.52
C PHE A 232 -38.43 16.58 -28.30
N PHE A 233 -37.57 17.59 -28.46
CA PHE A 233 -37.87 18.76 -29.27
C PHE A 233 -38.06 18.42 -30.76
N SER A 234 -37.23 17.53 -31.31
CA SER A 234 -37.44 16.98 -32.67
C SER A 234 -38.76 16.23 -32.78
N VAL A 235 -39.07 15.33 -31.83
CA VAL A 235 -40.32 14.56 -31.82
C VAL A 235 -41.53 15.51 -31.71
N TYR A 236 -41.43 16.56 -30.91
CA TYR A 236 -42.48 17.58 -30.81
C TYR A 236 -42.69 18.31 -32.15
N ILE A 237 -41.62 18.70 -32.84
CA ILE A 237 -41.73 19.31 -34.17
C ILE A 237 -42.40 18.34 -35.15
N TYR A 238 -42.07 17.05 -35.10
CA TYR A 238 -42.69 16.01 -35.89
C TYR A 238 -44.20 15.87 -35.59
N LEU A 239 -44.57 15.76 -34.32
CA LEU A 239 -45.97 15.62 -33.88
C LEU A 239 -46.82 16.85 -34.24
N ARG A 240 -46.18 18.02 -34.36
CA ARG A 240 -46.81 19.27 -34.79
C ARG A 240 -46.86 19.47 -36.30
N SER A 241 -46.13 18.68 -37.08
CA SER A 241 -46.09 18.75 -38.54
C SER A 241 -47.39 18.24 -39.18
N ASN A 242 -47.58 18.46 -40.49
CA ASN A 242 -48.71 17.91 -41.23
C ASN A 242 -48.54 16.42 -41.58
N VAL A 243 -47.30 15.92 -41.66
CA VAL A 243 -46.99 14.51 -42.00
C VAL A 243 -47.48 13.54 -40.94
N VAL A 244 -47.61 13.97 -39.68
CA VAL A 244 -48.17 13.14 -38.60
C VAL A 244 -49.55 12.56 -38.97
N TYR A 245 -50.32 13.25 -39.82
CA TYR A 245 -51.63 12.80 -40.27
C TYR A 245 -51.56 11.67 -41.32
N GLU A 246 -50.39 11.39 -41.91
CA GLU A 246 -50.16 10.23 -42.77
C GLU A 246 -50.13 8.91 -41.98
N LEU A 247 -49.88 8.98 -40.66
CA LEU A 247 -49.91 7.80 -39.79
C LEU A 247 -51.33 7.27 -39.51
N ASP A 248 -52.38 7.99 -39.94
CA ASP A 248 -53.81 7.73 -39.69
C ASP A 248 -54.15 7.38 -38.22
N LEU A 249 -53.39 7.94 -37.28
CA LEU A 249 -53.67 7.82 -35.85
C LEU A 249 -54.95 8.58 -35.49
N ASP A 250 -55.63 8.12 -34.44
CA ASP A 250 -56.74 8.89 -33.86
C ASP A 250 -56.22 10.27 -33.39
N PRO A 251 -56.87 11.39 -33.78
CA PRO A 251 -56.38 12.73 -33.43
C PRO A 251 -56.22 12.96 -31.92
N LEU A 252 -57.05 12.32 -31.08
CA LEU A 252 -56.91 12.42 -29.63
C LEU A 252 -55.62 11.75 -29.14
N LEU A 253 -55.27 10.58 -29.69
CA LEU A 253 -54.02 9.90 -29.38
C LEU A 253 -52.82 10.75 -29.82
N GLN A 254 -52.86 11.35 -31.00
CA GLN A 254 -51.81 12.25 -31.48
C GLN A 254 -51.61 13.45 -30.53
N MET A 255 -52.70 14.10 -30.12
CA MET A 255 -52.66 15.21 -29.16
C MET A 255 -52.08 14.77 -27.81
N LYS A 256 -52.44 13.58 -27.32
CA LYS A 256 -51.89 13.01 -26.08
C LYS A 256 -50.37 12.81 -26.19
N LEU A 257 -49.89 12.26 -27.31
CA LEU A 257 -48.44 12.11 -27.55
C LEU A 257 -47.75 13.47 -27.61
N GLU A 258 -48.34 14.47 -28.27
CA GLU A 258 -47.81 15.83 -28.32
C GLU A 258 -47.64 16.42 -26.91
N TYR A 259 -48.64 16.27 -26.05
CA TYR A 259 -48.61 16.79 -24.67
C TYR A 259 -47.60 16.05 -23.79
N MET A 260 -47.51 14.72 -23.90
CA MET A 260 -46.49 13.95 -23.17
C MET A 260 -45.07 14.39 -23.51
N VAL A 261 -44.81 14.71 -24.78
CA VAL A 261 -43.50 15.15 -25.22
C VAL A 261 -43.22 16.58 -24.76
N ILE A 262 -44.12 17.53 -25.03
CA ILE A 262 -43.90 18.95 -24.74
C ILE A 262 -43.76 19.23 -23.23
N PHE A 263 -44.48 18.49 -22.37
CA PHE A 263 -44.39 18.66 -20.92
C PHE A 263 -42.98 18.42 -20.38
N ASN A 264 -42.21 17.52 -21.00
CA ASN A 264 -40.88 17.15 -20.54
C ASN A 264 -39.76 18.01 -21.15
N ILE A 265 -40.03 18.75 -22.23
CA ILE A 265 -39.00 19.57 -22.90
C ILE A 265 -38.41 20.63 -21.97
N THR A 266 -39.26 21.35 -21.21
CA THR A 266 -38.80 22.41 -20.29
C THR A 266 -38.03 21.85 -19.10
N SER A 267 -38.44 20.71 -18.55
CA SER A 267 -37.72 20.07 -17.44
C SER A 267 -36.38 19.50 -17.89
N LEU A 268 -36.31 18.85 -19.06
CA LEU A 268 -35.05 18.35 -19.64
C LEU A 268 -34.05 19.48 -19.90
N PHE A 269 -34.51 20.62 -20.44
CA PHE A 269 -33.65 21.79 -20.62
C PHE A 269 -33.14 22.33 -19.28
N LEU A 270 -33.99 22.39 -18.26
CA LEU A 270 -33.58 22.89 -16.94
C LEU A 270 -32.56 21.97 -16.27
N LEU A 271 -32.73 20.65 -16.38
CA LEU A 271 -31.75 19.66 -15.91
C LEU A 271 -30.42 19.79 -16.65
N PHE A 272 -30.46 20.05 -17.95
CA PHE A 272 -29.28 20.36 -18.75
C PHE A 272 -28.55 21.60 -18.21
N LEU A 273 -29.24 22.73 -17.97
CA LEU A 273 -28.61 23.96 -17.45
C LEU A 273 -27.90 23.73 -16.11
N ASP A 274 -28.56 23.04 -15.17
CA ASP A 274 -27.95 22.72 -13.87
C ASP A 274 -26.74 21.78 -14.02
N ALA A 275 -26.88 20.72 -14.82
CA ALA A 275 -25.81 19.76 -15.03
C ALA A 275 -24.61 20.38 -15.77
N PHE A 276 -24.86 21.31 -16.69
CA PHE A 276 -23.84 21.97 -17.49
C PHE A 276 -23.02 22.97 -16.67
N PHE A 277 -23.67 23.84 -15.89
CA PHE A 277 -22.99 24.91 -15.14
C PHE A 277 -22.60 24.53 -13.71
N ARG A 278 -23.41 23.72 -13.01
CA ARG A 278 -23.17 23.40 -11.59
C ARG A 278 -22.62 22.01 -11.35
N CYS A 279 -22.48 21.20 -12.41
CA CYS A 279 -22.09 19.79 -12.34
C CYS A 279 -22.99 18.91 -11.43
N LYS A 280 -24.13 19.45 -10.99
CA LYS A 280 -25.09 18.81 -10.08
C LYS A 280 -26.50 19.32 -10.39
N VAL A 281 -27.49 18.43 -10.26
CA VAL A 281 -28.90 18.78 -10.43
C VAL A 281 -29.46 19.35 -9.13
N SER A 282 -30.01 20.56 -9.17
CA SER A 282 -30.60 21.20 -7.99
C SER A 282 -31.91 20.53 -7.55
N PHE A 283 -32.28 20.74 -6.29
CA PHE A 283 -33.57 20.29 -5.77
C PHE A 283 -34.75 20.89 -6.54
N VAL A 284 -34.66 22.17 -6.93
CA VAL A 284 -35.72 22.87 -7.68
C VAL A 284 -35.95 22.22 -9.04
N SER A 285 -34.87 21.89 -9.76
CA SER A 285 -34.97 21.23 -11.08
C SER A 285 -35.53 19.81 -10.98
N LYS A 286 -35.20 19.06 -9.92
CA LYS A 286 -35.81 17.75 -9.65
C LYS A 286 -37.30 17.87 -9.34
N LEU A 287 -37.68 18.85 -8.50
CA LEU A 287 -39.08 19.11 -8.17
C LEU A 287 -39.89 19.46 -9.44
N TYR A 288 -39.36 20.34 -10.28
CA TYR A 288 -39.98 20.70 -11.55
C TYR A 288 -40.08 19.48 -12.51
N GLN A 289 -39.05 18.64 -12.57
CA GLN A 289 -39.10 17.40 -13.33
C GLN A 289 -40.20 16.45 -12.81
N THR A 290 -40.29 16.23 -11.50
CA THR A 290 -41.33 15.37 -10.91
C THR A 290 -42.73 15.90 -11.19
N PHE A 291 -42.91 17.23 -11.18
CA PHE A 291 -44.15 17.87 -11.57
C PHE A 291 -44.50 17.61 -13.05
N THR A 292 -43.56 17.82 -13.98
CA THR A 292 -43.80 17.58 -15.41
C THR A 292 -44.07 16.10 -15.73
N LEU A 293 -43.40 15.18 -15.04
CA LEU A 293 -43.64 13.74 -15.16
C LEU A 293 -45.00 13.34 -14.61
N ALA A 294 -45.42 13.92 -13.48
CA ALA A 294 -46.76 13.69 -12.93
C ALA A 294 -47.84 14.14 -13.91
N LEU A 295 -47.69 15.32 -14.53
CA LEU A 295 -48.61 15.78 -15.59
C LEU A 295 -48.62 14.81 -16.78
N THR A 296 -47.45 14.34 -17.21
CA THR A 296 -47.29 13.39 -18.32
C THR A 296 -48.02 12.07 -18.05
N LEU A 297 -47.93 11.54 -16.82
CA LEU A 297 -48.56 10.29 -16.39
C LEU A 297 -50.10 10.37 -16.35
N LEU A 298 -50.68 11.57 -16.20
CA LEU A 298 -52.13 11.77 -16.19
C LEU A 298 -52.75 11.80 -17.60
N ILE A 299 -51.97 12.13 -18.64
CA ILE A 299 -52.45 12.26 -20.02
C ILE A 299 -53.08 10.99 -20.63
N PRO A 300 -52.51 9.77 -20.50
CA PRO A 300 -53.08 8.58 -21.14
C PRO A 300 -54.54 8.32 -20.73
N PHE A 301 -54.86 8.57 -19.45
CA PHE A 301 -56.16 8.30 -18.83
C PHE A 301 -57.17 9.45 -18.98
N SER A 302 -56.76 10.58 -19.54
CA SER A 302 -57.55 11.81 -19.61
C SER A 302 -58.42 11.88 -20.87
N ASN A 303 -59.57 12.56 -20.77
CA ASN A 303 -60.36 12.98 -21.93
C ASN A 303 -59.82 14.31 -22.51
N ARG A 304 -60.39 14.77 -23.63
CA ARG A 304 -59.90 15.99 -24.33
C ARG A 304 -59.89 17.22 -23.41
N SER A 305 -60.98 17.47 -22.68
CA SER A 305 -61.10 18.64 -21.79
C SER A 305 -60.08 18.60 -20.65
N VAL A 306 -59.85 17.43 -20.03
CA VAL A 306 -58.82 17.27 -18.99
C VAL A 306 -57.42 17.46 -19.58
N CYS A 307 -57.14 16.98 -20.80
CA CYS A 307 -55.86 17.22 -21.46
C CYS A 307 -55.60 18.72 -21.70
N LEU A 308 -56.62 19.50 -22.10
CA LEU A 308 -56.49 20.95 -22.28
C LEU A 308 -56.28 21.68 -20.94
N PHE A 309 -56.96 21.24 -19.88
CA PHE A 309 -56.75 21.76 -18.54
C PHE A 309 -55.32 21.49 -18.02
N LEU A 310 -54.80 20.28 -18.21
CA LEU A 310 -53.42 19.92 -17.87
C LEU A 310 -52.40 20.74 -18.69
N LEU A 311 -52.70 21.01 -19.98
CA LEU A 311 -51.87 21.90 -20.81
C LEU A 311 -51.80 23.31 -20.23
N GLN A 312 -52.92 23.88 -19.76
CA GLN A 312 -52.94 25.19 -19.14
C GLN A 312 -52.11 25.23 -17.84
N ILE A 313 -52.24 24.22 -16.97
CA ILE A 313 -51.40 24.09 -15.77
C ILE A 313 -49.92 24.08 -16.15
N TRP A 314 -49.56 23.31 -17.18
CA TRP A 314 -48.19 23.27 -17.69
C TRP A 314 -47.75 24.64 -18.23
N GLN A 315 -48.56 25.32 -19.05
CA GLN A 315 -48.25 26.65 -19.61
C GLN A 315 -47.94 27.67 -18.51
N PHE A 316 -48.73 27.71 -17.43
CA PHE A 316 -48.44 28.58 -16.28
C PHE A 316 -47.14 28.21 -15.56
N SER A 317 -46.83 26.92 -15.47
CA SER A 317 -45.57 26.45 -14.86
C SER A 317 -44.32 26.93 -15.63
N ILE A 318 -44.44 27.24 -16.92
CA ILE A 318 -43.31 27.68 -17.75
C ILE A 318 -42.78 29.04 -17.27
N PHE A 319 -43.62 29.92 -16.72
CA PHE A 319 -43.14 31.20 -16.16
C PHE A 319 -42.18 30.97 -14.98
N ILE A 320 -42.44 29.97 -14.13
CA ILE A 320 -41.55 29.58 -13.04
C ILE A 320 -40.24 29.04 -13.60
N PHE A 321 -40.33 28.18 -14.62
CA PHE A 321 -39.15 27.66 -15.33
C PHE A 321 -38.30 28.79 -15.95
N ILE A 322 -38.93 29.80 -16.57
CA ILE A 322 -38.24 30.95 -17.18
C ILE A 322 -37.45 31.70 -16.11
N ILE A 323 -38.12 32.10 -15.02
CA ILE A 323 -37.50 32.84 -13.91
C ILE A 323 -36.31 32.07 -13.35
N TYR A 324 -36.48 30.77 -13.10
CA TYR A 324 -35.41 29.95 -12.54
C TYR A 324 -34.25 29.73 -13.52
N SER A 325 -34.53 29.59 -14.82
CA SER A 325 -33.50 29.48 -15.86
C SER A 325 -32.66 30.76 -15.94
N PHE A 326 -33.30 31.94 -15.88
CA PHE A 326 -32.60 33.22 -15.78
C PHE A 326 -31.77 33.34 -14.50
N PHE A 327 -32.26 32.83 -13.37
CA PHE A 327 -31.49 32.79 -12.14
C PHE A 327 -30.21 31.93 -12.25
N ILE A 328 -30.29 30.74 -12.87
CA ILE A 328 -29.11 29.90 -13.14
C ILE A 328 -28.11 30.67 -14.02
N MET A 329 -28.59 31.28 -15.10
CA MET A 329 -27.75 32.02 -16.04
C MET A 329 -27.07 33.21 -15.36
N TYR A 330 -27.82 34.02 -14.60
CA TYR A 330 -27.30 35.17 -13.86
C TYR A 330 -26.20 34.76 -12.85
N LYS A 331 -26.47 33.73 -12.04
CA LYS A 331 -25.49 33.24 -11.05
C LYS A 331 -24.18 32.83 -11.71
N THR A 332 -24.26 32.17 -12.87
CA THR A 332 -23.09 31.67 -13.59
C THR A 332 -22.31 32.81 -14.28
N LEU A 333 -23.00 33.84 -14.77
CA LEU A 333 -22.36 35.05 -15.29
C LEU A 333 -21.59 35.82 -14.23
N VAL A 334 -22.13 35.92 -13.01
CA VAL A 334 -21.43 36.55 -11.87
C VAL A 334 -20.14 35.80 -11.53
N GLN A 335 -20.10 34.48 -11.73
CA GLN A 335 -18.91 33.65 -11.55
C GLN A 335 -17.88 33.79 -12.69
N LYS A 336 -18.16 34.63 -13.70
CA LYS A 336 -17.31 34.88 -14.88
C LYS A 336 -16.93 33.62 -15.65
N ASP A 337 -17.81 32.62 -15.69
CA ASP A 337 -17.60 31.43 -16.49
C ASP A 337 -17.57 31.81 -17.99
N PRO A 338 -16.45 31.57 -18.71
CA PRO A 338 -16.35 31.89 -20.13
C PRO A 338 -17.38 31.15 -20.98
N ASP A 339 -17.84 29.97 -20.56
CA ASP A 339 -18.83 29.19 -21.28
C ASP A 339 -20.23 29.81 -21.12
N ALA A 340 -20.55 30.31 -19.93
CA ALA A 340 -21.80 31.05 -19.69
C ALA A 340 -21.88 32.33 -20.53
N ILE A 341 -20.80 33.11 -20.57
CA ILE A 341 -20.73 34.37 -21.35
C ILE A 341 -21.04 34.10 -22.83
N ARG A 342 -20.47 33.03 -23.39
CA ARG A 342 -20.70 32.64 -24.80
C ARG A 342 -22.11 32.10 -25.02
N MET A 343 -22.71 31.46 -24.02
CA MET A 343 -24.03 30.86 -24.09
C MET A 343 -25.19 31.88 -23.98
N VAL A 344 -24.95 33.05 -23.37
CA VAL A 344 -26.02 34.05 -23.10
C VAL A 344 -26.81 34.40 -24.35
N PHE A 345 -26.13 34.68 -25.45
CA PHE A 345 -26.79 35.12 -26.68
C PHE A 345 -27.77 34.06 -27.20
N GLY A 346 -27.32 32.82 -27.34
CA GLY A 346 -28.17 31.70 -27.77
C GLY A 346 -29.31 31.45 -26.78
N PHE A 347 -29.02 31.52 -25.48
CA PHE A 347 -30.04 31.38 -24.44
C PHE A 347 -31.11 32.47 -24.50
N LEU A 348 -30.72 33.74 -24.64
CA LEU A 348 -31.67 34.86 -24.74
C LEU A 348 -32.56 34.71 -25.97
N VAL A 349 -31.99 34.36 -27.12
CA VAL A 349 -32.76 34.14 -28.36
C VAL A 349 -33.75 32.98 -28.17
N LEU A 350 -33.32 31.88 -27.56
CA LEU A 350 -34.19 30.74 -27.22
C LEU A 350 -35.33 31.16 -26.29
N MET A 351 -35.03 31.86 -25.19
CA MET A 351 -36.04 32.30 -24.21
C MET A 351 -37.04 33.29 -24.82
N ILE A 352 -36.57 34.28 -25.59
CA ILE A 352 -37.45 35.26 -26.26
C ILE A 352 -38.36 34.55 -27.26
N SER A 353 -37.83 33.64 -28.08
CA SER A 353 -38.62 32.87 -29.04
C SER A 353 -39.65 31.95 -28.36
N GLY A 354 -39.29 31.32 -27.25
CA GLY A 354 -40.19 30.47 -26.48
C GLY A 354 -41.29 31.25 -25.76
N VAL A 355 -40.97 32.42 -25.21
CA VAL A 355 -41.96 33.32 -24.59
C VAL A 355 -42.93 33.84 -25.65
N ALA A 356 -42.44 34.23 -26.83
CA ALA A 356 -43.30 34.69 -27.92
C ALA A 356 -44.28 33.59 -28.36
N ASP A 357 -43.79 32.37 -28.63
CA ASP A 357 -44.66 31.25 -29.01
C ASP A 357 -45.60 30.81 -27.87
N LEU A 358 -45.18 30.92 -26.61
CA LEU A 358 -46.00 30.60 -25.43
C LEU A 358 -47.17 31.58 -25.30
N ILE A 359 -46.88 32.89 -25.27
CA ILE A 359 -47.91 33.95 -25.18
C ILE A 359 -48.89 33.82 -26.35
N GLY A 360 -48.37 33.54 -27.56
CA GLY A 360 -49.19 33.32 -28.75
C GLY A 360 -50.07 32.07 -28.64
N SER A 361 -49.56 30.99 -28.03
CA SER A 361 -50.35 29.77 -27.80
C SER A 361 -51.43 29.93 -26.72
N MET A 362 -51.25 30.84 -25.76
CA MET A 362 -52.23 31.12 -24.70
C MET A 362 -53.30 32.13 -25.14
N GLY A 363 -53.10 32.83 -26.27
CA GLY A 363 -54.04 33.85 -26.74
C GLY A 363 -54.12 35.09 -25.85
N LEU A 364 -53.09 35.38 -25.04
CA LEU A 364 -53.10 36.49 -24.07
C LEU A 364 -53.07 37.87 -24.72
N ILE A 365 -52.53 37.98 -25.94
CA ILE A 365 -52.38 39.23 -26.68
C ILE A 365 -53.07 39.10 -28.04
N ASN A 366 -54.06 39.94 -28.30
CA ASN A 366 -54.76 40.00 -29.58
C ASN A 366 -53.77 40.32 -30.71
N GLY A 367 -53.68 39.44 -31.72
CA GLY A 367 -52.80 39.58 -32.88
C GLY A 367 -51.43 38.89 -32.75
N LEU A 368 -51.11 38.29 -31.60
CA LEU A 368 -49.92 37.46 -31.44
C LEU A 368 -50.32 35.98 -31.55
N GLU A 369 -49.92 35.33 -32.65
CA GLU A 369 -50.13 33.89 -32.86
C GLU A 369 -48.90 33.08 -32.44
N ASN A 370 -49.05 31.75 -32.41
CA ASN A 370 -47.92 30.85 -32.32
C ASN A 370 -47.22 30.73 -33.69
N TYR A 371 -46.26 31.63 -33.93
CA TYR A 371 -45.48 31.68 -35.17
C TYR A 371 -44.48 30.52 -35.32
N GLY A 372 -44.27 29.72 -34.26
CA GLY A 372 -43.34 28.61 -34.25
C GLY A 372 -41.89 29.07 -34.43
N ILE A 373 -41.53 30.22 -33.85
CA ILE A 373 -40.18 30.81 -33.92
C ILE A 373 -39.21 30.07 -32.99
N LEU A 374 -39.70 29.37 -31.96
CA LEU A 374 -38.91 28.57 -31.02
C LEU A 374 -37.99 27.57 -31.73
N LYS A 375 -38.44 26.98 -32.86
CA LYS A 375 -37.61 26.08 -33.66
C LYS A 375 -36.38 26.77 -34.25
N TYR A 376 -36.44 28.06 -34.55
CA TYR A 376 -35.27 28.84 -35.01
C TYR A 376 -34.45 29.36 -33.83
N GLY A 377 -35.09 29.70 -32.71
CA GLY A 377 -34.37 30.08 -31.49
C GLY A 377 -33.52 28.94 -30.94
N PHE A 378 -34.02 27.71 -31.02
CA PHE A 378 -33.25 26.53 -30.67
C PHE A 378 -32.07 26.27 -31.63
N PHE A 379 -32.20 26.57 -32.92
CA PHE A 379 -31.08 26.48 -33.86
C PHE A 379 -29.92 27.41 -33.45
N VAL A 380 -30.23 28.66 -33.08
CA VAL A 380 -29.22 29.62 -32.61
C VAL A 380 -28.57 29.14 -31.31
N PHE A 381 -29.37 28.56 -30.42
CA PHE A 381 -28.87 27.95 -29.18
C PHE A 381 -27.91 26.78 -29.46
N GLU A 382 -28.29 25.87 -30.36
CA GLU A 382 -27.50 24.70 -30.77
C GLU A 382 -26.15 25.09 -31.38
N VAL A 383 -26.13 26.07 -32.28
CA VAL A 383 -24.87 26.60 -32.83
C VAL A 383 -23.97 27.16 -31.73
N GLY A 384 -24.54 27.86 -30.75
CA GLY A 384 -23.82 28.32 -29.57
C GLY A 384 -23.21 27.18 -28.76
N MET A 385 -23.97 26.10 -28.54
CA MET A 385 -23.51 24.90 -27.84
C MET A 385 -22.36 24.19 -28.55
N VAL A 386 -22.44 24.04 -29.87
CA VAL A 386 -21.36 23.44 -30.67
C VAL A 386 -20.05 24.22 -30.48
N PHE A 387 -20.10 25.55 -30.50
CA PHE A 387 -18.92 26.40 -30.30
C PHE A 387 -18.34 26.29 -28.88
N ILE A 388 -19.20 26.19 -27.87
CA ILE A 388 -18.76 26.04 -26.47
C ILE A 388 -18.07 24.69 -26.27
N LEU A 389 -18.66 23.60 -26.76
CA LEU A 389 -18.10 22.26 -26.64
C LEU A 389 -16.75 22.14 -27.36
N ALA A 390 -16.62 22.71 -28.55
CA ALA A 390 -15.36 22.75 -29.28
C ALA A 390 -14.25 23.45 -28.46
N ASN A 391 -14.56 24.59 -27.84
CA ASN A 391 -13.60 25.31 -27.00
C ASN A 391 -13.26 24.58 -25.70
N ARG A 392 -14.21 23.84 -25.12
CA ARG A 392 -13.96 23.02 -23.92
C ARG A 392 -13.07 21.82 -24.27
N PHE A 393 -13.28 21.20 -25.42
CA PHE A 393 -12.43 20.14 -25.94
C PHE A 393 -11.00 20.62 -26.20
N LEU A 394 -10.83 21.77 -26.86
CA LEU A 394 -9.51 22.35 -27.12
C LEU A 394 -8.73 22.66 -25.84
N ARG A 395 -9.39 23.21 -24.81
CA ARG A 395 -8.77 23.46 -23.49
C ARG A 395 -8.31 22.17 -22.83
N ALA A 396 -9.18 21.18 -22.75
CA ALA A 396 -8.85 19.89 -22.14
C ALA A 396 -7.71 19.18 -22.88
N HIS A 397 -7.67 19.27 -24.21
CA HIS A 397 -6.59 18.68 -24.99
C HIS A 397 -5.24 19.36 -24.73
N LYS A 398 -5.23 20.70 -24.67
CA LYS A 398 -4.04 21.48 -24.36
C LYS A 398 -3.52 21.22 -22.95
N GLU A 399 -4.40 21.19 -21.95
CA GLU A 399 -4.02 20.83 -20.57
C GLU A 399 -3.41 19.42 -20.49
N ALA A 400 -3.98 18.44 -21.21
CA ALA A 400 -3.42 17.09 -21.25
C ALA A 400 -2.04 17.04 -21.93
N GLU A 401 -1.83 17.81 -22.99
CA GLU A 401 -0.54 17.91 -23.67
C GLU A 401 0.54 18.56 -22.78
N GLU A 402 0.20 19.66 -22.11
CA GLU A 402 1.08 20.34 -21.15
C GLU A 402 1.45 19.42 -19.98
N LEU A 403 0.47 18.67 -19.43
CA LEU A 403 0.71 17.74 -18.33
C LEU A 403 1.65 16.60 -18.74
N ASN A 404 1.49 16.06 -19.97
CA ASN A 404 2.36 15.02 -20.49
C ASN A 404 3.81 15.50 -20.67
N LEU A 405 4.00 16.73 -21.14
CA LEU A 405 5.35 17.33 -21.28
C LEU A 405 6.01 17.56 -19.92
N ASP A 406 5.26 18.01 -18.90
CA ASP A 406 5.77 18.16 -17.54
C ASP A 406 6.13 16.82 -16.90
N LEU A 407 5.30 15.80 -17.11
CA LEU A 407 5.54 14.45 -16.60
C LEU A 407 6.83 13.85 -17.18
N ASP A 408 7.03 13.96 -18.50
CA ASP A 408 8.24 13.45 -19.16
C ASP A 408 9.51 14.14 -18.63
N ARG A 409 9.44 15.46 -18.37
CA ARG A 409 10.52 16.20 -17.72
C ARG A 409 10.82 15.67 -16.31
N LYS A 410 9.78 15.47 -15.48
CA LYS A 410 9.91 14.93 -14.12
C LYS A 410 10.47 13.52 -14.09
N VAL A 411 10.05 12.65 -15.02
CA VAL A 411 10.57 11.28 -15.14
C VAL A 411 12.06 11.31 -15.45
N LYS A 412 12.49 12.12 -16.43
CA LYS A 412 13.92 12.27 -16.78
C LYS A 412 14.74 12.79 -15.61
N GLU A 413 14.24 13.78 -14.88
CA GLU A 413 14.95 14.34 -13.73
C GLU A 413 15.07 13.34 -12.58
N ARG A 414 13.98 12.62 -12.26
CA ARG A 414 14.00 11.55 -11.22
C ARG A 414 14.88 10.38 -11.61
N THR A 415 14.88 9.98 -12.88
CA THR A 415 15.74 8.90 -13.38
C THR A 415 17.21 9.28 -13.23
N ARG A 416 17.58 10.50 -13.61
CA ARG A 416 18.96 11.01 -13.44
C ARG A 416 19.38 11.12 -11.98
N GLN A 417 18.49 11.59 -11.10
CA GLN A 417 18.75 11.62 -9.65
C GLN A 417 18.99 10.20 -9.11
N LEU A 418 18.17 9.24 -9.54
CA LEU A 418 18.29 7.85 -9.11
C LEU A 418 19.61 7.22 -9.59
N GLU A 419 19.99 7.43 -10.85
CA GLU A 419 21.28 6.99 -11.40
C GLU A 419 22.45 7.57 -10.60
N ASN A 420 22.45 8.88 -10.34
CA ASN A 420 23.49 9.51 -9.53
C ASN A 420 23.58 8.93 -8.10
N THR A 421 22.43 8.68 -7.45
CA THR A 421 22.40 8.07 -6.11
C THR A 421 22.88 6.62 -6.14
N LEU A 422 22.51 5.85 -7.18
CA LEU A 422 22.98 4.47 -7.34
C LEU A 422 24.49 4.41 -7.56
N ASP A 423 25.05 5.33 -8.36
CA ASP A 423 26.49 5.42 -8.59
C ASP A 423 27.23 5.77 -7.29
N GLN A 424 26.72 6.73 -6.50
CA GLN A 424 27.27 7.06 -5.18
C GLN A 424 27.25 5.85 -4.23
N VAL A 425 26.13 5.12 -4.15
CA VAL A 425 26.02 3.92 -3.31
C VAL A 425 26.99 2.83 -3.79
N ARG A 426 27.16 2.67 -5.10
CA ARG A 426 28.09 1.70 -5.67
C ARG A 426 29.54 2.07 -5.35
N GLU A 427 29.93 3.34 -5.46
CA GLU A 427 31.26 3.82 -5.09
C GLU A 427 31.55 3.61 -3.60
N LEU A 428 30.62 4.00 -2.73
CA LEU A 428 30.74 3.78 -1.27
C LEU A 428 30.86 2.30 -0.92
N LYS A 429 30.10 1.43 -1.60
CA LYS A 429 30.21 -0.01 -1.42
C LYS A 429 31.59 -0.54 -1.84
N ILE A 430 32.12 -0.09 -2.96
CA ILE A 430 33.46 -0.49 -3.42
C ILE A 430 34.53 -0.05 -2.42
N GLN A 431 34.42 1.16 -1.85
CA GLN A 431 35.32 1.63 -0.80
C GLN A 431 35.23 0.75 0.45
N GLN A 432 34.01 0.50 0.93
CA GLN A 432 33.77 -0.34 2.10
C GLN A 432 34.28 -1.78 1.91
N ASP A 433 34.01 -2.41 0.75
CA ASP A 433 34.51 -3.75 0.43
C ASP A 433 36.05 -3.76 0.31
N GLY A 434 36.64 -2.63 -0.09
CA GLY A 434 38.10 -2.41 -0.06
C GLY A 434 38.67 -2.38 1.35
N ASP A 435 38.02 -1.67 2.27
CA ASP A 435 38.41 -1.63 3.68
C ASP A 435 38.27 -3.01 4.34
N TYR A 436 37.18 -3.72 4.07
CA TYR A 436 37.01 -5.11 4.53
C TYR A 436 38.09 -6.04 3.99
N PHE A 437 38.46 -5.89 2.71
CA PHE A 437 39.55 -6.65 2.11
C PHE A 437 40.87 -6.42 2.86
N LEU A 438 41.21 -5.15 3.13
CA LEU A 438 42.44 -4.82 3.85
C LEU A 438 42.44 -5.40 5.27
N THR A 439 41.32 -5.30 6.00
CA THR A 439 41.22 -5.89 7.35
C THR A 439 41.35 -7.42 7.31
N SER A 440 40.74 -8.09 6.33
CA SER A 440 40.87 -9.55 6.18
C SER A 440 42.33 -9.99 5.97
N LEU A 441 43.13 -9.20 5.23
CA LEU A 441 44.56 -9.49 5.04
C LEU A 441 45.39 -9.39 6.33
N ILE A 442 44.92 -8.64 7.32
CA ILE A 442 45.58 -8.51 8.62
C ILE A 442 45.12 -9.62 9.57
N LEU A 443 43.86 -10.05 9.48
CA LEU A 443 43.30 -11.13 10.29
C LEU A 443 43.79 -12.52 9.86
N ASP A 444 43.83 -12.81 8.56
CA ASP A 444 44.18 -14.14 8.05
C ASP A 444 45.52 -14.68 8.60
N PRO A 445 46.62 -13.90 8.70
CA PRO A 445 47.89 -14.38 9.25
C PRO A 445 47.88 -14.64 10.77
N LEU A 446 46.86 -14.14 11.48
CA LEU A 446 46.69 -14.40 12.91
C LEU A 446 45.97 -15.72 13.15
N ASN A 447 45.07 -16.11 12.24
CA ASN A 447 44.40 -17.41 12.27
C ASN A 447 45.42 -18.51 11.99
N ARG A 448 45.76 -19.28 13.03
CA ARG A 448 46.54 -20.52 12.91
C ARG A 448 45.65 -21.66 13.38
N ASN A 449 44.98 -22.24 12.41
CA ASN A 449 43.88 -23.18 12.59
C ASN A 449 44.31 -24.64 12.38
N GLN A 450 45.60 -24.93 12.22
CA GLN A 450 46.07 -26.31 12.11
C GLN A 450 47.43 -26.46 12.80
N VAL A 451 47.51 -27.42 13.71
CA VAL A 451 48.75 -27.86 14.38
C VAL A 451 48.70 -29.38 14.50
N GLU A 452 49.75 -30.06 14.06
CA GLU A 452 49.86 -31.51 14.13
C GLU A 452 51.25 -31.86 14.67
N ASN A 453 51.28 -32.70 15.70
CA ASN A 453 52.49 -33.28 16.26
C ASN A 453 52.24 -34.74 16.69
N ASP A 454 53.26 -35.42 17.22
CA ASP A 454 53.19 -36.84 17.59
C ASP A 454 52.16 -37.16 18.68
N PHE A 455 51.64 -36.15 19.38
CA PHE A 455 50.74 -36.30 20.52
C PHE A 455 49.32 -35.83 20.20
N ILE A 456 49.17 -34.78 19.39
CA ILE A 456 47.89 -34.09 19.17
C ILE A 456 47.73 -33.68 17.70
N ILE A 457 46.51 -33.88 17.19
CA ILE A 457 46.03 -33.23 15.97
C ILE A 457 45.02 -32.17 16.35
N MET A 458 45.28 -30.92 15.99
CA MET A 458 44.36 -29.80 16.16
C MET A 458 43.97 -29.24 14.78
N GLU A 459 42.67 -29.22 14.54
CA GLU A 459 42.02 -28.71 13.34
C GLU A 459 41.06 -27.59 13.73
N GLY A 460 41.03 -26.53 12.94
CA GLY A 460 40.21 -25.36 13.17
C GLY A 460 39.53 -24.91 11.89
N LEU A 461 38.26 -24.60 12.00
CA LEU A 461 37.48 -23.99 10.93
C LEU A 461 36.86 -22.71 11.44
N SER A 462 36.88 -21.71 10.58
CA SER A 462 36.15 -20.48 10.79
C SER A 462 35.37 -20.15 9.51
N ARG A 463 34.08 -19.82 9.66
CA ARG A 463 33.19 -19.32 8.62
C ARG A 463 32.57 -18.04 9.14
N GLN A 464 32.90 -16.92 8.49
CA GLN A 464 32.40 -15.63 8.92
C GLN A 464 31.14 -15.29 8.11
N LYS A 465 30.13 -14.72 8.77
CA LYS A 465 28.86 -14.33 8.19
C LYS A 465 29.03 -13.30 7.07
N LYS A 466 29.92 -12.32 7.25
CA LYS A 466 30.15 -11.27 6.26
C LYS A 466 31.10 -11.76 5.18
N ARG A 467 30.52 -12.32 4.11
CA ARG A 467 31.21 -12.64 2.85
C ARG A 467 31.12 -11.48 1.86
N PHE A 468 32.22 -11.14 1.23
CA PHE A 468 32.27 -10.07 0.23
C PHE A 468 33.22 -10.41 -0.91
N GLN A 469 33.01 -9.75 -2.04
CA GLN A 469 33.87 -9.88 -3.20
C GLN A 469 34.49 -8.53 -3.51
N PHE A 470 35.82 -8.45 -3.40
CA PHE A 470 36.57 -7.28 -3.81
C PHE A 470 37.42 -7.63 -5.03
N LYS A 471 37.03 -7.10 -6.18
CA LYS A 471 37.61 -7.43 -7.49
C LYS A 471 37.49 -8.94 -7.76
N GLN A 472 38.62 -9.65 -7.83
CA GLN A 472 38.69 -11.11 -8.07
C GLN A 472 38.72 -11.93 -6.78
N TRP A 473 38.89 -11.29 -5.62
CA TRP A 473 39.07 -11.96 -4.35
C TRP A 473 37.72 -12.13 -3.66
N LYS A 474 37.42 -13.37 -3.24
CA LYS A 474 36.33 -13.68 -2.33
C LYS A 474 36.95 -13.85 -0.95
N LYS A 475 36.49 -13.04 0.01
CA LYS A 475 37.00 -13.01 1.37
C LYS A 475 35.84 -12.95 2.36
N GLU A 476 36.14 -13.30 3.59
CA GLU A 476 35.21 -13.26 4.72
C GLU A 476 35.86 -12.41 5.83
N ILE A 477 35.02 -11.81 6.67
CA ILE A 477 35.45 -10.97 7.79
C ILE A 477 34.43 -11.11 8.91
N GLY A 478 34.86 -11.23 10.17
CA GLY A 478 33.97 -11.31 11.33
C GLY A 478 34.71 -11.44 12.65
N GLY A 479 33.98 -11.74 13.71
CA GLY A 479 34.43 -11.70 15.11
C GLY A 479 35.17 -12.95 15.60
N ASP A 480 35.09 -14.05 14.85
CA ASP A 480 35.65 -15.33 15.27
C ASP A 480 37.13 -15.48 14.93
N ILE A 481 37.92 -15.98 15.87
CA ILE A 481 39.36 -16.21 15.68
C ILE A 481 39.83 -17.49 16.37
N ILE A 482 40.70 -18.23 15.68
CA ILE A 482 41.30 -19.47 16.17
C ILE A 482 42.82 -19.33 16.09
N ILE A 483 43.49 -19.51 17.23
CA ILE A 483 44.95 -19.48 17.28
C ILE A 483 45.44 -20.67 18.08
N ALA A 484 46.29 -21.49 17.47
CA ALA A 484 47.03 -22.55 18.14
C ALA A 484 48.54 -22.40 17.94
N ASP A 485 49.32 -22.73 18.96
CA ASP A 485 50.78 -22.75 18.88
C ASP A 485 51.37 -23.71 19.92
N GLU A 486 52.64 -24.07 19.77
CA GLU A 486 53.39 -24.85 20.75
C GLU A 486 54.23 -23.92 21.61
N ILE A 487 54.19 -24.12 22.92
CA ILE A 487 55.00 -23.39 23.90
C ILE A 487 55.67 -24.37 24.85
N CYS A 488 56.77 -23.94 25.46
CA CYS A 488 57.40 -24.70 26.53
C CYS A 488 57.19 -23.93 27.85
N LEU A 489 56.79 -24.64 28.91
CA LEU A 489 56.60 -24.10 30.25
C LEU A 489 57.27 -25.05 31.24
N LYS A 490 58.17 -24.54 32.08
CA LYS A 490 58.97 -25.34 33.04
C LYS A 490 59.62 -26.58 32.41
N ASN A 491 60.17 -26.44 31.20
CA ASN A 491 60.81 -27.50 30.42
C ASN A 491 59.89 -28.63 29.94
N ARG A 492 58.56 -28.41 29.94
CA ARG A 492 57.60 -29.32 29.31
C ARG A 492 56.92 -28.65 28.13
N GLU A 493 56.61 -29.43 27.12
CA GLU A 493 55.95 -28.95 25.90
C GLU A 493 54.43 -28.96 26.06
N TYR A 494 53.81 -27.86 25.67
CA TYR A 494 52.36 -27.68 25.72
C TYR A 494 51.85 -27.22 24.36
N LEU A 495 50.69 -27.74 23.96
CA LEU A 495 49.89 -27.15 22.90
C LEU A 495 48.97 -26.09 23.53
N VAL A 496 49.12 -24.83 23.12
CA VAL A 496 48.22 -23.75 23.50
C VAL A 496 47.22 -23.49 22.38
N PHE A 497 45.95 -23.27 22.74
CA PHE A 497 44.94 -22.82 21.80
C PHE A 497 44.01 -21.77 22.40
N VAL A 498 43.44 -20.94 21.53
CA VAL A 498 42.30 -20.08 21.83
C VAL A 498 41.26 -20.23 20.73
N ASN A 499 40.00 -20.37 21.14
CA ASN A 499 38.84 -20.07 20.31
C ASN A 499 38.16 -18.84 20.90
N GLY A 500 38.09 -17.76 20.14
CA GLY A 500 37.50 -16.50 20.60
C GLY A 500 36.46 -15.99 19.62
N ASP A 501 35.40 -15.41 20.18
CA ASP A 501 34.33 -14.72 19.47
C ASP A 501 34.21 -13.29 20.03
N ALA A 502 34.56 -12.32 19.22
CA ALA A 502 34.48 -10.91 19.55
C ALA A 502 33.12 -10.32 19.16
N MET A 503 32.51 -9.57 20.09
CA MET A 503 31.20 -8.95 19.93
C MET A 503 31.07 -8.14 18.63
N GLY A 504 30.12 -8.57 17.79
CA GLY A 504 29.80 -7.96 16.50
C GLY A 504 30.16 -8.87 15.33
N LYS A 505 29.62 -8.61 14.14
CA LYS A 505 29.72 -9.58 13.01
C LYS A 505 30.57 -9.13 11.82
N SER A 506 30.77 -7.82 11.65
CA SER A 506 31.51 -7.28 10.50
C SER A 506 32.80 -6.62 10.97
N ILE A 507 33.04 -5.36 10.62
CA ILE A 507 34.26 -4.65 10.97
C ILE A 507 34.47 -4.51 12.48
N GLN A 508 33.39 -4.39 13.27
CA GLN A 508 33.48 -4.31 14.72
C GLN A 508 33.97 -5.64 15.32
N GLY A 509 33.33 -6.76 14.96
CA GLY A 509 33.77 -8.10 15.36
C GLY A 509 35.21 -8.36 14.93
N ALA A 510 35.51 -8.09 13.66
CA ALA A 510 36.85 -8.23 13.10
C ALA A 510 37.92 -7.39 13.80
N SER A 511 37.56 -6.19 14.27
CA SER A 511 38.46 -5.37 15.07
C SER A 511 38.73 -5.99 16.44
N GLY A 512 37.72 -6.59 17.07
CA GLY A 512 37.89 -7.30 18.34
C GLY A 512 38.69 -8.60 18.19
N ALA A 513 38.42 -9.38 17.13
CA ALA A 513 39.20 -10.55 16.76
C ALA A 513 40.68 -10.17 16.54
N LEU A 514 40.93 -9.05 15.86
CA LEU A 514 42.28 -8.53 15.62
C LEU A 514 42.99 -8.19 16.94
N VAL A 515 42.33 -7.47 17.85
CA VAL A 515 42.90 -7.12 19.15
C VAL A 515 43.22 -8.38 19.95
N LEU A 516 42.26 -9.31 20.07
CA LEU A 516 42.45 -10.58 20.76
C LEU A 516 43.65 -11.34 20.18
N GLY A 517 43.68 -11.48 18.86
CA GLY A 517 44.73 -12.23 18.18
C GLY A 517 46.12 -11.63 18.31
N VAL A 518 46.25 -10.30 18.20
CA VAL A 518 47.53 -9.61 18.36
C VAL A 518 48.04 -9.73 19.80
N VAL A 519 47.18 -9.51 20.79
CA VAL A 519 47.54 -9.62 22.21
C VAL A 519 47.96 -11.04 22.55
N PHE A 520 47.16 -12.03 22.16
CA PHE A 520 47.43 -13.43 22.45
C PHE A 520 48.73 -13.91 21.77
N ARG A 521 48.95 -13.57 20.49
CA ARG A 521 50.21 -13.90 19.81
C ARG A 521 51.41 -13.19 20.43
N SER A 522 51.25 -11.94 20.88
CA SER A 522 52.30 -11.23 21.60
C SER A 522 52.65 -11.93 22.91
N PHE A 523 51.65 -12.45 23.63
CA PHE A 523 51.85 -13.23 24.85
C PHE A 523 52.61 -14.54 24.59
N ILE A 524 52.24 -15.27 23.54
CA ILE A 524 52.94 -16.48 23.09
C ILE A 524 54.40 -16.16 22.69
N ALA A 525 54.61 -15.10 21.91
CA ALA A 525 55.94 -14.70 21.47
C ALA A 525 56.86 -14.34 22.65
N ARG A 526 56.33 -13.64 23.68
CA ARG A 526 57.05 -13.36 24.92
C ARG A 526 57.36 -14.64 25.71
N THR A 527 56.43 -15.59 25.71
CA THR A 527 56.65 -16.89 26.36
C THR A 527 57.83 -17.66 25.77
N LYS A 528 58.02 -17.57 24.44
CA LYS A 528 59.13 -18.22 23.73
C LYS A 528 60.49 -17.51 23.90
N THR A 529 60.49 -16.22 24.26
CA THR A 529 61.70 -15.38 24.22
C THR A 529 62.17 -14.93 25.60
N VAL A 530 61.26 -14.76 26.56
CA VAL A 530 61.54 -14.22 27.89
C VAL A 530 61.48 -15.33 28.94
N SER A 531 62.58 -15.54 29.65
CA SER A 531 62.73 -16.61 30.64
C SER A 531 61.68 -16.57 31.76
N SER A 532 61.26 -15.37 32.18
CA SER A 532 60.27 -15.21 33.25
C SER A 532 58.89 -15.77 32.90
N TYR A 533 58.52 -15.83 31.62
CA TYR A 533 57.26 -16.43 31.17
C TYR A 533 57.39 -17.96 31.02
N HIS A 534 58.49 -18.43 30.44
CA HIS A 534 58.79 -19.86 30.31
C HIS A 534 58.90 -20.58 31.67
N SER A 535 59.31 -19.88 32.72
CA SER A 535 59.41 -20.45 34.07
C SER A 535 58.07 -20.61 34.80
N LYS A 536 56.95 -20.15 34.22
CA LYS A 536 55.64 -20.17 34.91
C LYS A 536 54.95 -21.53 34.75
N PRO A 537 54.23 -22.00 35.78
CA PRO A 537 53.36 -23.16 35.64
C PRO A 537 52.11 -22.81 34.79
N PRO A 538 51.44 -23.81 34.17
CA PRO A 538 50.36 -23.59 33.21
C PRO A 538 49.17 -22.80 33.77
N GLU A 539 48.83 -22.98 35.05
CA GLU A 539 47.71 -22.29 35.70
C GLU A 539 47.98 -20.79 35.85
N LEU A 540 49.20 -20.43 36.27
CA LEU A 540 49.61 -19.03 36.39
C LEU A 540 49.75 -18.36 35.03
N TRP A 541 50.25 -19.10 34.03
CA TRP A 541 50.34 -18.63 32.66
C TRP A 541 48.95 -18.29 32.09
N LEU A 542 47.97 -19.19 32.26
CA LEU A 542 46.58 -18.97 31.84
C LEU A 542 45.95 -17.79 32.58
N LYS A 543 46.18 -17.67 33.90
CA LYS A 543 45.73 -16.53 34.71
C LYS A 543 46.21 -15.19 34.15
N GLU A 544 47.50 -15.07 33.91
CA GLU A 544 48.07 -13.82 33.40
C GLU A 544 47.64 -13.53 31.97
N CYS A 545 47.57 -14.55 31.10
CA CYS A 545 47.10 -14.38 29.74
C CYS A 545 45.66 -13.85 29.72
N PHE A 546 44.77 -14.43 30.55
CA PHE A 546 43.40 -13.96 30.70
C PHE A 546 43.33 -12.53 31.22
N LEU A 547 44.09 -12.20 32.28
CA LEU A 547 44.10 -10.85 32.85
C LEU A 547 44.64 -9.80 31.86
N GLU A 548 45.63 -10.15 31.04
CA GLU A 548 46.12 -9.24 30.00
C GLU A 548 45.06 -8.95 28.94
N LEU A 549 44.33 -9.98 28.49
CA LEU A 549 43.19 -9.82 27.60
C LEU A 549 42.08 -8.99 28.27
N GLN A 550 41.72 -9.30 29.52
CA GLN A 550 40.72 -8.57 30.30
C GLN A 550 41.06 -7.09 30.41
N ASN A 551 42.26 -6.73 30.84
CA ASN A 551 42.66 -5.34 31.02
C ASN A 551 42.62 -4.54 29.71
N ILE A 552 42.97 -5.17 28.58
CA ILE A 552 42.92 -4.51 27.28
C ILE A 552 41.47 -4.32 26.84
N PHE A 553 40.60 -5.31 27.01
CA PHE A 553 39.20 -5.19 26.62
C PHE A 553 38.38 -4.30 27.55
N GLU A 554 38.70 -4.24 28.85
CA GLU A 554 38.10 -3.29 29.79
C GLU A 554 38.34 -1.83 29.35
N SER A 555 39.46 -1.55 28.67
CA SER A 555 39.74 -0.22 28.13
C SER A 555 38.77 0.22 27.02
N PHE A 556 38.00 -0.71 26.43
CA PHE A 556 36.93 -0.41 25.49
C PHE A 556 35.61 0.01 26.18
N ASP A 557 35.56 0.04 27.51
CA ASP A 557 34.43 0.54 28.31
C ASP A 557 33.09 -0.09 27.92
N GLY A 558 33.08 -1.42 27.75
CA GLY A 558 31.89 -2.19 27.35
C GLY A 558 31.47 -2.05 25.89
N SER A 559 32.16 -1.24 25.08
CA SER A 559 31.87 -1.09 23.64
C SER A 559 32.24 -2.33 22.81
N MET A 560 33.11 -3.18 23.36
CA MET A 560 33.59 -4.41 22.77
C MET A 560 33.86 -5.42 23.87
N LEU A 561 33.32 -6.62 23.72
CA LEU A 561 33.51 -7.76 24.61
C LEU A 561 33.93 -8.96 23.78
N ALA A 562 34.54 -9.97 24.39
CA ALA A 562 34.83 -11.23 23.71
C ALA A 562 34.51 -12.43 24.61
N SER A 563 33.88 -13.46 24.06
CA SER A 563 33.83 -14.78 24.69
C SER A 563 35.03 -15.59 24.21
N VAL A 564 35.67 -16.34 25.11
CA VAL A 564 36.85 -17.13 24.75
C VAL A 564 36.91 -18.45 25.50
N VAL A 565 37.48 -19.46 24.85
CA VAL A 565 38.07 -20.63 25.52
C VAL A 565 39.58 -20.58 25.30
N LEU A 566 40.32 -20.55 26.41
CA LEU A 566 41.79 -20.62 26.44
C LEU A 566 42.19 -21.99 26.97
N GLY A 567 43.00 -22.74 26.22
CA GLY A 567 43.44 -24.08 26.60
C GLY A 567 44.93 -24.30 26.48
N LEU A 568 45.48 -25.11 27.39
CA LEU A 568 46.82 -25.67 27.37
C LEU A 568 46.74 -27.17 27.56
N VAL A 569 47.30 -27.94 26.64
CA VAL A 569 47.42 -29.40 26.77
C VAL A 569 48.88 -29.76 26.99
N ASP A 570 49.18 -30.41 28.11
CA ASP A 570 50.49 -31.04 28.34
C ASP A 570 50.60 -32.26 27.43
N LEU A 571 51.58 -32.26 26.51
CA LEU A 571 51.71 -33.32 25.50
C LEU A 571 51.99 -34.68 26.14
N GLU A 572 52.76 -34.72 27.23
CA GLU A 572 53.20 -35.96 27.88
C GLU A 572 52.13 -36.57 28.79
N SER A 573 51.53 -35.75 29.66
CA SER A 573 50.53 -36.25 30.65
C SER A 573 49.11 -36.33 30.09
N GLY A 574 48.83 -35.63 28.98
CA GLY A 574 47.49 -35.57 28.39
C GLY A 574 46.49 -34.78 29.25
N ILE A 575 46.97 -33.95 30.18
CA ILE A 575 46.09 -33.05 30.95
C ILE A 575 45.79 -31.79 30.14
N LEU A 576 44.50 -31.44 30.06
CA LEU A 576 44.01 -30.18 29.53
C LEU A 576 43.75 -29.21 30.68
N PHE A 577 44.48 -28.10 30.70
CA PHE A 577 44.18 -26.91 31.52
C PHE A 577 43.40 -25.93 30.67
N PHE A 578 42.22 -25.50 31.10
CA PHE A 578 41.46 -24.54 30.30
C PHE A 578 40.60 -23.59 31.13
N LEU A 579 40.24 -22.49 30.48
CA LEU A 579 39.36 -21.44 30.97
C LEU A 579 38.28 -21.20 29.92
N ASN A 580 37.03 -21.08 30.37
CA ASN A 580 35.93 -20.69 29.51
C ASN A 580 35.27 -19.42 30.06
N ALA A 581 35.40 -18.33 29.30
CA ALA A 581 34.87 -17.01 29.60
C ALA A 581 33.61 -16.74 28.79
N GLU A 582 32.46 -17.23 29.28
CA GLU A 582 31.13 -17.12 28.64
C GLU A 582 31.12 -17.47 27.15
N HIS A 583 31.93 -18.45 26.76
CA HIS A 583 31.88 -19.09 25.44
C HIS A 583 31.06 -20.38 25.55
N PRO A 584 30.53 -20.92 24.45
CA PRO A 584 29.72 -22.13 24.52
C PRO A 584 30.50 -23.30 25.16
N PRO A 585 29.84 -24.18 25.94
CA PRO A 585 30.51 -25.27 26.64
C PRO A 585 31.33 -26.17 25.70
N THR A 586 32.50 -26.58 26.18
CA THR A 586 33.39 -27.48 25.45
C THR A 586 32.82 -28.90 25.44
N VAL A 587 33.00 -29.60 24.32
CA VAL A 587 32.45 -30.93 24.07
C VAL A 587 33.57 -31.96 24.07
N LEU A 588 33.39 -33.03 24.84
CA LEU A 588 34.17 -34.25 24.77
C LEU A 588 33.45 -35.24 23.86
N TYR A 589 34.14 -35.74 22.83
CA TYR A 589 33.72 -36.88 22.05
C TYR A 589 34.62 -38.08 22.36
N ARG A 590 34.04 -39.11 22.99
CA ARG A 590 34.75 -40.33 23.41
C ARG A 590 33.89 -41.56 23.10
N ASN A 591 34.47 -42.53 22.40
CA ASN A 591 33.83 -43.82 22.09
C ASN A 591 32.43 -43.70 21.45
N GLY A 592 32.21 -42.71 20.57
CA GLY A 592 30.94 -42.51 19.89
C GLY A 592 29.91 -41.65 20.63
N VAL A 593 30.23 -41.15 21.83
CA VAL A 593 29.31 -40.34 22.65
C VAL A 593 29.88 -38.94 22.84
N ALA A 594 29.02 -37.92 22.70
CA ALA A 594 29.36 -36.51 22.92
C ALA A 594 28.77 -35.98 24.24
N THR A 595 29.59 -35.33 25.08
CA THR A 595 29.15 -34.74 26.36
C THR A 595 29.82 -33.40 26.62
N PHE A 596 29.13 -32.47 27.27
CA PHE A 596 29.75 -31.23 27.75
C PHE A 596 30.71 -31.49 28.92
N ILE A 597 31.87 -30.83 28.92
CA ILE A 597 32.85 -30.91 30.02
C ILE A 597 32.43 -30.02 31.19
N GLU A 598 31.91 -28.83 30.90
CA GLU A 598 31.44 -27.89 31.90
C GLU A 598 29.98 -28.13 32.31
N SER A 599 29.73 -28.19 33.63
CA SER A 599 28.37 -28.13 34.18
C SER A 599 27.86 -26.71 34.43
N LYS A 600 28.79 -25.75 34.59
CA LYS A 600 28.51 -24.32 34.77
C LYS A 600 29.70 -23.46 34.32
N LEU A 601 29.39 -22.30 33.75
CA LEU A 601 30.36 -21.26 33.38
C LEU A 601 30.62 -20.36 34.60
N GLU A 602 31.89 -20.22 34.98
CA GLU A 602 32.31 -19.48 36.19
C GLU A 602 32.87 -18.09 35.87
N LEU A 603 33.41 -17.90 34.67
CA LEU A 603 33.96 -16.63 34.19
C LEU A 603 32.98 -15.93 33.25
N ARG A 604 32.98 -14.60 33.30
CA ARG A 604 32.21 -13.73 32.40
C ARG A 604 33.00 -13.41 31.13
N LYS A 605 32.35 -12.86 30.10
CA LYS A 605 33.02 -12.38 28.88
C LYS A 605 34.13 -11.39 29.22
N ILE A 606 35.19 -11.45 28.42
CA ILE A 606 36.35 -10.56 28.52
C ILE A 606 35.91 -9.12 28.22
N GLY A 607 36.30 -8.17 29.07
CA GLY A 607 36.03 -6.73 28.94
C GLY A 607 34.94 -6.16 29.85
N ILE A 608 34.25 -6.99 30.63
CA ILE A 608 33.23 -6.52 31.58
C ILE A 608 33.92 -5.92 32.82
N THR A 609 33.58 -4.67 33.16
CA THR A 609 34.17 -3.94 34.29
C THR A 609 33.59 -4.35 35.64
N GLY A 610 34.42 -4.26 36.69
CA GLY A 610 33.96 -4.35 38.09
C GLY A 610 33.65 -5.76 38.61
N LEU A 611 34.11 -6.82 37.93
CA LEU A 611 33.99 -8.19 38.40
C LEU A 611 35.30 -8.68 39.03
N GLU A 612 35.31 -8.85 40.36
CA GLU A 612 36.25 -9.77 41.02
C GLU A 612 35.81 -11.21 40.74
N SER A 613 36.00 -11.68 39.51
CA SER A 613 35.62 -13.05 39.14
C SER A 613 36.51 -14.06 39.89
N LYS A 614 35.87 -15.05 40.53
CA LYS A 614 36.57 -16.21 41.11
C LYS A 614 37.18 -17.02 39.95
N MET A 615 38.41 -16.68 39.56
CA MET A 615 39.07 -17.36 38.47
C MET A 615 39.39 -18.80 38.83
N LYS A 616 38.87 -19.75 38.05
CA LYS A 616 39.12 -21.19 38.17
C LYS A 616 39.63 -21.77 36.86
N VAL A 617 40.82 -22.35 36.88
CA VAL A 617 41.39 -23.15 35.80
C VAL A 617 40.83 -24.56 35.92
N LYS A 618 40.04 -24.99 34.93
CA LYS A 618 39.52 -26.36 34.87
C LYS A 618 40.61 -27.30 34.37
N THR A 619 40.64 -28.50 34.93
CA THR A 619 41.54 -29.57 34.51
C THR A 619 40.73 -30.76 34.02
N PHE A 620 41.14 -31.35 32.90
CA PHE A 620 40.50 -32.53 32.33
C PHE A 620 41.56 -33.51 31.82
N LEU A 621 41.36 -34.80 32.05
CA LEU A 621 42.31 -35.85 31.66
C LEU A 621 41.88 -36.49 30.34
N LEU A 622 42.72 -36.33 29.31
CA LEU A 622 42.48 -36.88 27.97
C LEU A 622 43.01 -38.30 27.87
N GLU A 623 42.18 -39.20 27.37
CA GLU A 623 42.53 -40.57 26.99
C GLU A 623 42.89 -40.64 25.51
N LYS A 624 43.58 -41.71 25.11
CA LYS A 624 43.92 -41.94 23.71
C LYS A 624 42.65 -42.00 22.85
N GLY A 625 42.63 -41.19 21.79
CA GLY A 625 41.52 -41.11 20.84
C GLY A 625 40.43 -40.12 21.25
N ASP A 626 40.54 -39.49 22.43
CA ASP A 626 39.62 -38.42 22.81
C ASP A 626 39.70 -37.25 21.86
N THR A 627 38.54 -36.67 21.57
CA THR A 627 38.43 -35.45 20.79
C THR A 627 37.69 -34.37 21.57
N ILE A 628 38.36 -33.23 21.78
CA ILE A 628 37.76 -32.02 22.34
C ILE A 628 37.29 -31.13 21.21
N ILE A 629 36.05 -30.68 21.28
CA ILE A 629 35.44 -29.76 20.31
C ILE A 629 35.00 -28.49 21.03
N VAL A 630 35.46 -27.35 20.53
CA VAL A 630 35.13 -26.02 21.05
C VAL A 630 34.57 -25.20 19.90
N GLY A 631 33.41 -24.57 20.06
CA GLY A 631 32.85 -23.72 19.00
C GLY A 631 32.19 -22.46 19.53
N SER A 632 32.12 -21.44 18.68
CA SER A 632 31.47 -20.15 18.95
C SER A 632 29.95 -20.23 19.00
N ASP A 633 29.32 -19.12 19.41
CA ASP A 633 27.87 -18.99 19.57
C ASP A 633 27.12 -19.34 18.26
N GLY A 634 27.76 -19.15 17.10
CA GLY A 634 27.21 -19.53 15.79
C GLY A 634 26.88 -21.01 15.62
N ARG A 635 27.42 -21.90 16.46
CA ARG A 635 27.07 -23.34 16.44
C ARG A 635 25.64 -23.61 16.95
N ASP A 636 25.11 -22.70 17.76
CA ASP A 636 23.81 -22.79 18.41
C ASP A 636 22.79 -21.81 17.78
N ASP A 637 23.27 -20.67 17.24
CA ASP A 637 22.49 -19.59 16.58
C ASP A 637 21.99 -19.96 15.16
N ILE A 638 21.16 -21.00 15.08
CA ILE A 638 20.64 -21.57 13.84
C ILE A 638 19.18 -21.14 13.62
N PHE A 639 18.91 -20.53 12.47
CA PHE A 639 17.57 -20.16 12.02
C PHE A 639 16.87 -21.34 11.34
N LEU A 640 15.69 -21.70 11.85
CA LEU A 640 14.92 -22.87 11.44
C LEU A 640 13.70 -22.54 10.57
N GLY A 641 13.42 -21.25 10.35
CA GLY A 641 12.29 -20.78 9.55
C GLY A 641 11.38 -19.82 10.32
N VAL A 642 10.12 -19.72 9.90
CA VAL A 642 9.15 -18.78 10.47
C VAL A 642 7.92 -19.56 10.93
N ASP A 643 7.44 -19.28 12.14
CA ASP A 643 6.21 -19.89 12.66
C ASP A 643 4.95 -19.33 11.97
N GLN A 644 3.79 -19.92 12.24
CA GLN A 644 2.49 -19.58 11.66
C GLN A 644 2.09 -18.10 11.86
N ASP A 645 2.63 -17.46 12.89
CA ASP A 645 2.41 -16.03 13.22
C ASP A 645 3.45 -15.08 12.61
N GLY A 646 4.39 -15.58 11.81
CA GLY A 646 5.42 -14.75 11.16
C GLY A 646 6.65 -14.46 12.04
N ILE A 647 6.81 -15.15 13.17
CA ILE A 647 7.94 -14.98 14.10
C ILE A 647 9.12 -15.89 13.68
N PRO A 648 10.36 -15.37 13.61
CA PRO A 648 11.57 -16.18 13.38
C PRO A 648 11.75 -17.29 14.42
N LEU A 649 11.86 -18.54 13.98
CA LEU A 649 12.20 -19.68 14.83
C LEU A 649 13.72 -19.86 14.85
N ILE A 650 14.33 -19.73 16.03
CA ILE A 650 15.76 -19.97 16.27
C ILE A 650 15.89 -21.23 17.11
N ASN A 651 16.96 -22.01 16.91
CA ASN A 651 17.24 -23.18 17.72
C ASN A 651 17.45 -22.80 19.21
N GLU A 652 16.66 -23.41 20.10
CA GLU A 652 16.80 -23.25 21.56
C GLU A 652 17.37 -24.50 22.24
N ASP A 653 17.56 -25.60 21.49
CA ASP A 653 18.08 -26.86 22.02
C ASP A 653 19.61 -26.91 21.89
N GLU A 654 20.31 -26.60 22.97
CA GLU A 654 21.77 -26.65 23.09
C GLU A 654 22.34 -28.08 22.89
N CYS A 655 21.52 -29.13 23.06
CA CYS A 655 21.94 -30.51 22.83
C CYS A 655 21.98 -30.88 21.34
N GLN A 656 21.47 -30.02 20.44
CA GLN A 656 21.56 -30.29 18.99
C GLN A 656 23.01 -30.37 18.54
N PHE A 657 23.88 -29.50 19.05
CA PHE A 657 25.29 -29.54 18.69
C PHE A 657 25.94 -30.88 19.05
N LEU A 658 25.63 -31.44 20.24
CA LEU A 658 26.11 -32.77 20.65
C LEU A 658 25.67 -33.87 19.67
N ARG A 659 24.41 -33.85 19.25
CA ARG A 659 23.89 -34.84 18.28
C ARG A 659 24.62 -34.73 16.93
N ARG A 660 24.89 -33.52 16.46
CA ARG A 660 25.65 -33.31 15.21
C ARG A 660 27.11 -33.78 15.34
N VAL A 661 27.71 -33.63 16.52
CA VAL A 661 29.05 -34.19 16.81
C VAL A 661 29.03 -35.72 16.74
N GLU A 662 28.00 -36.37 17.30
CA GLU A 662 27.85 -37.83 17.25
C GLU A 662 27.61 -38.34 15.82
N GLU A 663 26.72 -37.68 15.06
CA GLU A 663 26.40 -38.02 13.67
C GLU A 663 27.61 -37.86 12.73
N SER A 664 28.44 -36.85 12.96
CA SER A 664 29.65 -36.59 12.17
C SER A 664 30.84 -37.47 12.57
N GLY A 665 30.73 -38.22 13.67
CA GLY A 665 31.86 -38.98 14.21
C GLY A 665 33.02 -38.09 14.70
N GLY A 666 32.74 -36.83 15.02
CA GLY A 666 33.76 -35.82 15.31
C GLY A 666 34.53 -35.31 14.09
N ASP A 667 34.11 -35.62 12.87
CA ASP A 667 34.67 -35.02 11.65
C ASP A 667 34.16 -33.58 11.47
N LEU A 668 35.10 -32.66 11.23
CA LEU A 668 34.78 -31.24 11.25
C LEU A 668 33.99 -30.80 10.01
N GLU A 669 34.32 -31.30 8.83
CA GLU A 669 33.60 -30.95 7.60
C GLU A 669 32.16 -31.49 7.63
N LEU A 670 31.99 -32.74 8.06
CA LEU A 670 30.67 -33.35 8.21
C LEU A 670 29.84 -32.68 9.31
N LEU A 671 30.48 -32.26 10.42
CA LEU A 671 29.81 -31.51 11.49
C LEU A 671 29.21 -30.21 10.95
N VAL A 672 29.98 -29.44 10.17
CA VAL A 672 29.52 -28.17 9.62
C VAL A 672 28.43 -28.37 8.57
N GLN A 673 28.56 -29.38 7.71
CA GLN A 673 27.49 -29.76 6.78
C GLN A 673 26.22 -30.18 7.53
N GLY A 674 26.36 -30.91 8.64
CA GLY A 674 25.26 -31.29 9.52
C GLY A 674 24.52 -30.08 10.09
N LEU A 675 25.26 -29.07 10.58
CA LEU A 675 24.68 -27.82 11.09
C LEU A 675 23.95 -27.03 9.98
N GLU A 676 24.57 -26.87 8.81
CA GLU A 676 23.96 -26.16 7.67
C GLU A 676 22.75 -26.90 7.08
N SER A 677 22.69 -28.22 7.23
CA SER A 677 21.53 -29.02 6.83
C SER A 677 20.36 -28.90 7.80
N TYR A 678 20.66 -28.59 9.07
CA TYR A 678 19.65 -28.40 10.12
C TYR A 678 18.98 -27.03 10.04
N GLY A 679 19.71 -25.98 9.66
CA GLY A 679 19.16 -24.65 9.40
C GLY A 679 20.20 -23.64 8.92
N GLU A 680 19.80 -22.36 8.80
CA GLU A 680 20.67 -21.28 8.33
C GLU A 680 21.47 -20.67 9.49
N LEU A 681 22.79 -20.59 9.36
CA LEU A 681 23.67 -19.96 10.37
C LEU A 681 23.41 -18.44 10.44
N THR A 682 23.12 -17.92 11.63
CA THR A 682 22.83 -16.49 11.81
C THR A 682 23.97 -15.69 12.42
N ASP A 683 25.06 -16.34 12.84
CA ASP A 683 26.28 -15.71 13.32
C ASP A 683 27.56 -16.28 12.68
N ASP A 684 28.70 -15.69 13.04
CA ASP A 684 30.02 -16.25 12.74
C ASP A 684 30.17 -17.63 13.42
N LEU A 685 30.78 -18.59 12.71
CA LEU A 685 30.97 -19.95 13.20
C LEU A 685 32.46 -20.28 13.24
N SER A 686 32.95 -20.63 14.42
CA SER A 686 34.28 -21.19 14.64
C SER A 686 34.15 -22.53 15.32
N ILE A 687 34.97 -23.49 14.89
CA ILE A 687 35.06 -24.81 15.51
C ILE A 687 36.52 -25.20 15.59
N VAL A 688 36.99 -25.52 16.78
CA VAL A 688 38.27 -26.13 17.08
C VAL A 688 38.02 -27.58 17.47
N LYS A 689 38.74 -28.49 16.83
CA LYS A 689 38.76 -29.92 17.14
C LYS A 689 40.18 -30.30 17.54
N LEU A 690 40.34 -30.95 18.68
CA LEU A 690 41.63 -31.38 19.22
C LEU A 690 41.55 -32.87 19.56
N THR A 691 42.33 -33.70 18.88
CA THR A 691 42.36 -35.15 19.10
C THR A 691 43.69 -35.59 19.72
N TYR A 692 43.64 -36.31 20.84
CA TYR A 692 44.82 -36.83 21.55
C TYR A 692 45.18 -38.25 21.06
N LEU A 693 46.46 -38.49 20.72
CA LEU A 693 46.89 -39.68 19.98
C LEU A 693 47.69 -40.70 20.81
N LYS A 694 48.32 -40.28 21.92
CA LYS A 694 49.17 -41.17 22.73
C LYS A 694 48.43 -41.74 23.93
N GLU A 695 49.00 -42.80 24.50
CA GLU A 695 48.57 -43.29 25.81
C GLU A 695 49.10 -42.32 26.87
N PRO A 696 48.23 -41.71 27.68
CA PRO A 696 48.66 -40.73 28.66
C PRO A 696 49.24 -41.41 29.91
N VAL A 697 50.13 -40.72 30.61
CA VAL A 697 50.67 -41.21 31.89
C VAL A 697 49.60 -41.06 32.99
N ARG A 698 49.37 -42.11 33.79
CA ARG A 698 48.33 -42.15 34.83
C ARG A 698 48.87 -42.70 36.15
N LEU A 699 48.40 -42.12 37.26
CA LEU A 699 48.65 -42.65 38.59
C LEU A 699 47.72 -43.84 38.85
N GLU A 700 48.19 -45.07 38.68
CA GLU A 700 47.44 -46.27 39.04
C GLU A 700 47.17 -46.29 40.55
N SER A 701 46.03 -46.79 41.04
CA SER A 701 45.71 -46.81 42.48
C SER A 701 46.38 -47.94 43.27
N VAL A 702 46.85 -48.98 42.57
CA VAL A 702 47.51 -50.15 43.13
C VAL A 702 48.72 -50.45 42.28
N ALA A 703 49.90 -50.48 42.92
CA ALA A 703 51.10 -50.92 42.23
C ALA A 703 51.23 -52.44 42.38
N ASN A 704 51.08 -53.17 41.27
CA ASN A 704 51.44 -54.59 41.19
C ASN A 704 52.96 -54.71 41.01
N LEU A 705 53.70 -54.52 42.10
CA LEU A 705 55.14 -54.80 42.12
C LEU A 705 55.35 -56.31 41.97
N ALA A 706 56.40 -56.71 41.26
CA ALA A 706 56.74 -58.11 40.98
C ALA A 706 56.91 -59.03 42.21
N SER A 707 56.76 -58.49 43.44
CA SER A 707 56.95 -59.19 44.72
C SER A 707 55.80 -59.04 45.74
N PHE A 708 54.95 -58.01 45.68
CA PHE A 708 53.80 -57.79 46.59
C PHE A 708 52.91 -56.62 46.11
N PRO A 709 51.60 -56.62 46.39
CA PRO A 709 50.73 -55.46 46.12
C PRO A 709 50.99 -54.33 47.13
N PHE A 710 50.96 -53.08 46.68
CA PHE A 710 50.96 -51.90 47.54
C PHE A 710 49.75 -51.00 47.20
N PRO A 711 48.98 -50.51 48.20
CA PRO A 711 49.18 -50.63 49.65
C PRO A 711 48.96 -52.05 50.21
N ASP A 712 49.81 -52.50 51.15
CA ASP A 712 49.68 -53.81 51.82
C ASP A 712 48.92 -53.70 53.16
N GLU A 713 48.43 -54.84 53.68
CA GLU A 713 47.65 -54.87 54.93
C GLU A 713 48.43 -54.30 56.13
N ILE A 714 49.77 -54.48 56.14
CA ILE A 714 50.65 -53.98 57.19
C ILE A 714 50.68 -52.45 57.17
N TYR A 715 50.88 -51.84 55.99
CA TYR A 715 50.84 -50.40 55.83
C TYR A 715 49.49 -49.81 56.24
N LEU A 716 48.38 -50.41 55.79
CA LEU A 716 47.03 -49.94 56.13
C LEU A 716 46.77 -49.99 57.64
N LYS A 717 47.25 -51.03 58.34
CA LYS A 717 47.15 -51.12 59.80
C LYS A 717 48.01 -50.06 60.50
N CYS A 718 49.25 -49.86 60.05
CA CYS A 718 50.13 -48.84 60.63
C CYS A 718 49.60 -47.41 60.44
N LEU A 719 48.87 -47.14 59.34
CA LEU A 719 48.12 -45.90 59.13
C LEU A 719 46.97 -45.73 60.13
N GLN A 720 46.19 -46.79 60.38
CA GLN A 720 45.06 -46.76 61.33
C GLN A 720 45.51 -46.49 62.76
N ASP A 721 46.66 -47.04 63.16
CA ASP A 721 47.24 -46.89 64.50
C ASP A 721 47.99 -45.55 64.69
N GLU A 722 48.05 -44.69 63.66
CA GLU A 722 48.83 -43.43 63.59
C GLU A 722 50.31 -43.58 64.04
N ASN A 723 50.88 -44.77 63.90
CA ASN A 723 52.23 -45.07 64.38
C ASN A 723 53.28 -44.81 63.30
N TRP A 724 53.62 -43.53 63.11
CA TRP A 724 54.49 -43.06 62.02
C TRP A 724 55.90 -43.66 62.02
N GLU A 725 56.46 -43.99 63.19
CA GLU A 725 57.80 -44.61 63.32
C GLU A 725 57.83 -46.06 62.82
N ASN A 726 56.77 -46.83 63.08
CA ASN A 726 56.63 -48.18 62.54
C ASN A 726 56.29 -48.15 61.04
N THR A 727 55.45 -47.21 60.62
CA THR A 727 55.07 -47.03 59.20
C THR A 727 56.30 -46.73 58.36
N ILE A 728 57.16 -45.79 58.79
CA ILE A 728 58.37 -45.45 58.03
C ILE A 728 59.38 -46.60 57.99
N TYR A 729 59.54 -47.36 59.08
CA TYR A 729 60.41 -48.53 59.10
C TYR A 729 59.93 -49.60 58.11
N HIS A 730 58.62 -49.85 58.06
CA HIS A 730 58.03 -50.77 57.08
C HIS A 730 58.26 -50.28 55.65
N LEU A 731 57.95 -49.01 55.35
CA LEU A 731 58.12 -48.44 54.02
C LEU A 731 59.60 -48.38 53.59
N GLU A 732 60.55 -48.05 54.46
CA GLU A 732 61.98 -48.05 54.13
C GLU A 732 62.50 -49.48 53.90
N ASN A 733 61.98 -50.48 54.61
CA ASN A 733 62.25 -51.90 54.35
C ASN A 733 61.64 -52.39 53.03
N LEU A 734 60.49 -51.86 52.61
CA LEU A 734 59.93 -52.13 51.29
C LEU A 734 60.76 -51.43 50.21
N LYS A 735 61.17 -50.18 50.43
CA LYS A 735 62.02 -49.40 49.52
C LYS A 735 63.38 -50.07 49.29
N SER A 736 64.01 -50.62 50.33
CA SER A 736 65.32 -51.30 50.21
C SER A 736 65.27 -52.61 49.41
N LYS A 737 64.07 -53.18 49.23
CA LYS A 737 63.82 -54.36 48.38
C LYS A 737 63.50 -53.97 46.93
N MET A 738 63.36 -52.68 46.63
CA MET A 738 63.13 -52.16 45.29
C MET A 738 64.42 -51.62 44.69
N SER A 739 64.57 -51.68 43.36
CA SER A 739 65.61 -50.93 42.67
C SER A 739 65.30 -49.43 42.74
N GLU A 740 66.29 -48.59 43.07
CA GLU A 740 66.13 -47.12 43.10
C GLU A 740 65.58 -46.54 41.79
N GLU A 741 65.81 -47.23 40.65
CA GLU A 741 65.34 -46.85 39.32
C GLU A 741 63.82 -47.02 39.07
N PHE A 742 63.07 -47.71 39.94
CA PHE A 742 61.64 -47.96 39.69
C PHE A 742 60.82 -48.01 40.99
N LEU A 743 60.56 -46.84 41.58
CA LEU A 743 59.60 -46.67 42.67
C LEU A 743 58.22 -46.35 42.09
N PRO A 744 57.17 -47.17 42.34
CA PRO A 744 55.84 -46.87 41.82
C PRO A 744 55.29 -45.54 42.36
N PRO A 745 54.53 -44.78 41.56
CA PRO A 745 54.02 -43.46 41.96
C PRO A 745 53.19 -43.45 43.24
N VAL A 746 52.30 -44.43 43.44
CA VAL A 746 51.51 -44.56 44.69
C VAL A 746 52.41 -44.78 45.90
N PHE A 747 53.44 -45.61 45.74
CA PHE A 747 54.40 -45.86 46.80
C PHE A 747 55.21 -44.59 47.11
N LYS A 748 55.67 -43.85 46.10
CA LYS A 748 56.32 -42.55 46.27
C LYS A 748 55.41 -41.58 47.03
N LYS A 749 54.13 -41.49 46.66
CA LYS A 749 53.15 -40.56 47.24
C LYS A 749 52.92 -40.85 48.72
N GLU A 750 52.69 -42.11 49.06
CA GLU A 750 52.45 -42.54 50.44
C GLU A 750 53.73 -42.45 51.30
N LEU A 751 54.90 -42.81 50.75
CA LEU A 751 56.19 -42.61 51.42
C LEU A 751 56.47 -41.14 51.72
N ALA A 752 56.20 -40.23 50.77
CA ALA A 752 56.37 -38.80 50.95
C ALA A 752 55.45 -38.24 52.05
N LYS A 753 54.19 -38.69 52.13
CA LYS A 753 53.27 -38.34 53.22
C LYS A 753 53.81 -38.78 54.58
N VAL A 754 54.34 -40.00 54.68
CA VAL A 754 54.93 -40.51 55.94
C VAL A 754 56.21 -39.76 56.30
N TYR A 755 57.10 -39.47 55.34
CA TYR A 755 58.27 -38.62 55.56
C TYR A 755 57.89 -37.24 56.09
N TYR A 756 56.85 -36.63 55.54
CA TYR A 756 56.32 -35.36 56.05
C TYR A 756 55.85 -35.46 57.51
N LYS A 757 55.12 -36.53 57.88
CA LYS A 757 54.63 -36.73 59.27
C LYS A 757 55.75 -36.99 60.27
N VAL A 758 56.83 -37.66 59.87
CA VAL A 758 58.01 -37.95 60.71
C VAL A 758 59.00 -36.77 60.76
N GLY A 759 58.80 -35.74 59.93
CA GLY A 759 59.64 -34.53 59.91
C GLY A 759 60.86 -34.61 58.99
N LYS A 760 60.96 -35.65 58.14
CA LYS A 760 61.95 -35.78 57.06
C LYS A 760 61.53 -34.93 55.86
N TYR A 761 61.60 -33.61 56.02
CA TYR A 761 61.00 -32.66 55.07
C TYR A 761 61.68 -32.63 53.70
N GLU A 762 63.01 -32.72 53.63
CA GLU A 762 63.75 -32.68 52.35
C GLU A 762 63.50 -33.95 51.53
N GLU A 763 63.47 -35.12 52.17
CA GLU A 763 63.17 -36.39 51.52
C GLU A 763 61.71 -36.48 51.04
N ALA A 764 60.77 -35.93 51.83
CA ALA A 764 59.38 -35.80 51.40
C ALA A 764 59.24 -34.86 50.20
N LEU A 765 59.95 -33.73 50.24
CA LEU A 765 59.88 -32.73 49.17
C LEU A 765 60.43 -33.27 47.85
N PHE A 766 61.58 -33.97 47.87
CA PHE A 766 62.16 -34.59 46.69
C PHE A 766 61.17 -35.52 45.98
N LEU A 767 60.50 -36.41 46.74
CA LEU A 767 59.50 -37.32 46.19
C LEU A 767 58.25 -36.59 45.67
N PHE A 768 57.80 -35.54 46.35
CA PHE A 768 56.66 -34.75 45.87
C PHE A 768 57.02 -33.93 44.61
N GLU A 769 58.24 -33.40 44.48
CA GLU A 769 58.69 -32.69 43.28
C GLU A 769 58.71 -33.62 42.06
N GLU A 770 59.21 -34.86 42.20
CA GLU A 770 59.13 -35.88 41.14
C GLU A 770 57.67 -36.17 40.76
N LEU A 771 56.79 -36.37 41.75
CA LEU A 771 55.37 -36.65 41.52
C LEU A 771 54.64 -35.48 40.86
N ILE A 772 54.97 -34.23 41.17
CA ILE A 772 54.38 -33.05 40.52
C ILE A 772 54.80 -32.97 39.04
N SER A 773 56.02 -33.42 38.73
CA SER A 773 56.51 -33.48 37.35
C SER A 773 55.84 -34.60 36.56
N GLU A 774 55.65 -35.78 37.15
CA GLU A 774 55.04 -36.94 36.47
C GLU A 774 53.49 -36.83 36.41
N PHE A 775 52.86 -36.39 37.51
CA PHE A 775 51.40 -36.32 37.73
C PHE A 775 50.97 -34.91 38.08
N PRO A 776 51.02 -33.98 37.11
CA PRO A 776 50.71 -32.58 37.37
C PRO A 776 49.27 -32.35 37.82
N GLU A 777 48.33 -33.27 37.62
CA GLU A 777 46.93 -33.20 38.03
C GLU A 777 46.70 -33.30 39.55
N ASP A 778 47.61 -33.93 40.30
CA ASP A 778 47.36 -34.31 41.70
C ASP A 778 47.46 -33.10 42.66
N ILE A 779 46.29 -32.55 42.99
CA ILE A 779 46.15 -31.39 43.88
C ILE A 779 46.68 -31.68 45.29
N GLU A 780 46.51 -32.91 45.78
CA GLU A 780 46.94 -33.31 47.12
C GLU A 780 48.47 -33.25 47.23
N VAL A 781 49.17 -33.76 46.21
CA VAL A 781 50.64 -33.72 46.11
C VAL A 781 51.14 -32.26 46.06
N ILE A 782 50.52 -31.41 45.23
CA ILE A 782 50.90 -29.99 45.11
C ILE A 782 50.70 -29.25 46.45
N PHE A 783 49.57 -29.49 47.12
CA PHE A 783 49.29 -28.88 48.42
C PHE A 783 50.27 -29.33 49.52
N ASN A 784 50.58 -30.63 49.58
CA ASN A 784 51.53 -31.15 50.57
C ASN A 784 52.95 -30.61 50.34
N ALA A 785 53.41 -30.51 49.09
CA ALA A 785 54.68 -29.88 48.76
C ALA A 785 54.71 -28.39 49.17
N SER A 786 53.61 -27.65 48.95
CA SER A 786 53.47 -26.26 49.40
C SER A 786 53.64 -26.13 50.92
N LEU A 787 52.99 -27.01 51.70
CA LEU A 787 53.14 -27.05 53.16
C LEU A 787 54.61 -27.28 53.59
N ILE A 788 55.32 -28.18 52.92
CA ILE A 788 56.71 -28.50 53.22
C ILE A 788 57.64 -27.33 52.89
N TYR A 789 57.49 -26.70 51.73
CA TYR A 789 58.26 -25.51 51.39
C TYR A 789 58.08 -24.40 52.43
N LYS A 790 56.85 -24.18 52.92
CA LYS A 790 56.59 -23.23 54.01
C LYS A 790 57.33 -23.62 55.30
N LYS A 791 57.33 -24.90 55.67
CA LYS A 791 58.07 -25.41 56.86
C LYS A 791 59.59 -25.22 56.72
N LEU A 792 60.12 -25.39 55.51
CA LEU A 792 61.51 -25.13 55.16
C LEU A 792 61.84 -23.64 54.96
N LYS A 793 60.87 -22.73 55.17
CA LYS A 793 60.98 -21.27 54.97
C LYS A 793 61.26 -20.84 53.53
N ARG A 794 61.00 -21.73 52.56
CA ARG A 794 61.03 -21.47 51.12
C ARG A 794 59.68 -20.91 50.67
N TYR A 795 59.38 -19.69 51.10
CA TYR A 795 58.03 -19.14 51.01
C TYR A 795 57.57 -18.85 49.58
N TYR A 796 58.47 -18.49 48.66
CA TYR A 796 58.10 -18.19 47.27
C TYR A 796 57.62 -19.43 46.53
N GLU A 797 58.28 -20.58 46.72
CA GLU A 797 57.87 -21.86 46.16
C GLU A 797 56.57 -22.36 46.80
N SER A 798 56.41 -22.17 48.11
CA SER A 798 55.13 -22.41 48.81
C SER A 798 53.98 -21.62 48.17
N ILE A 799 54.20 -20.32 47.92
CA ILE A 799 53.21 -19.43 47.30
C ILE A 799 52.89 -19.87 45.88
N GLU A 800 53.90 -20.22 45.07
CA GLU A 800 53.68 -20.66 43.69
C GLU A 800 52.78 -21.91 43.65
N LEU A 801 53.11 -22.93 44.44
CA LEU A 801 52.29 -24.14 44.53
C LEU A 801 50.91 -23.86 45.14
N GLY A 802 50.82 -23.00 46.14
CA GLY A 802 49.55 -22.61 46.75
C GLY A 802 48.63 -21.85 45.79
N GLU A 803 49.18 -20.98 44.93
CA GLU A 803 48.42 -20.30 43.87
C GLU A 803 47.94 -21.29 42.80
N ARG A 804 48.74 -22.30 42.43
CA ARG A 804 48.30 -23.37 41.51
C ARG A 804 47.10 -24.11 42.07
N VAL A 805 47.14 -24.50 43.34
CA VAL A 805 46.00 -25.15 44.01
C VAL A 805 44.80 -24.20 44.11
N LEU A 806 45.01 -22.92 44.42
CA LEU A 806 43.94 -21.93 44.49
C LEU A 806 43.22 -21.76 43.14
N LEU A 807 43.95 -21.82 42.03
CA LEU A 807 43.36 -21.69 40.69
C LEU A 807 42.58 -22.93 40.28
N ARG A 808 42.93 -24.13 40.77
CA ARG A 808 42.19 -25.36 40.46
C ARG A 808 40.99 -25.55 41.37
N GLU A 809 41.19 -25.32 42.67
CA GLU A 809 40.17 -25.45 43.72
C GLU A 809 40.07 -24.16 44.54
N PRO A 810 39.32 -23.15 44.04
CA PRO A 810 39.24 -21.83 44.66
C PRO A 810 38.67 -21.84 46.07
N ASP A 811 37.91 -22.87 46.44
CA ASP A 811 37.23 -22.97 47.74
C ASP A 811 37.94 -23.99 48.68
N PHE A 812 39.15 -24.47 48.33
CA PHE A 812 39.92 -25.37 49.19
C PHE A 812 40.55 -24.63 50.39
N LEU A 813 39.79 -24.55 51.49
CA LEU A 813 40.10 -23.77 52.69
C LEU A 813 41.53 -23.97 53.22
N ASN A 814 41.99 -25.22 53.37
CA ASN A 814 43.32 -25.52 53.92
C ASN A 814 44.45 -24.89 53.07
N ASN A 815 44.28 -24.89 51.74
CA ASN A 815 45.23 -24.24 50.85
C ASN A 815 45.17 -22.71 50.96
N ILE A 816 43.97 -22.12 51.03
CA ILE A 816 43.81 -20.67 51.17
C ILE A 816 44.50 -20.19 52.46
N VAL A 817 44.33 -20.92 53.56
CA VAL A 817 45.01 -20.64 54.85
C VAL A 817 46.53 -20.74 54.70
N ASN A 818 47.03 -21.83 54.09
CA ASN A 818 48.46 -22.01 53.87
C ASN A 818 49.09 -20.91 52.99
N LEU A 819 48.36 -20.49 51.95
CA LEU A 819 48.79 -19.45 51.03
C LEU A 819 48.75 -18.06 51.70
N ALA A 820 47.71 -17.76 52.48
CA ALA A 820 47.60 -16.53 53.27
C ALA A 820 48.75 -16.42 54.28
N GLU A 821 49.06 -17.50 55.00
CA GLU A 821 50.22 -17.61 55.88
C GLU A 821 51.52 -17.28 55.14
N SER A 822 51.72 -17.90 53.98
CA SER A 822 52.96 -17.73 53.20
C SER A 822 53.12 -16.30 52.71
N TYR A 823 52.03 -15.64 52.26
CA TYR A 823 52.06 -14.22 51.86
C TYR A 823 52.35 -13.27 53.02
N ILE A 824 51.80 -13.53 54.21
CA ILE A 824 52.07 -12.72 55.40
C ILE A 824 53.54 -12.86 55.83
N LEU A 825 54.11 -14.06 55.72
CA LEU A 825 55.51 -14.34 56.08
C LEU A 825 56.53 -13.65 55.16
N ILE A 826 56.17 -13.33 53.91
CA ILE A 826 56.99 -12.51 52.99
C ILE A 826 56.64 -11.01 53.02
N TYR A 827 55.84 -10.58 54.00
CA TYR A 827 55.39 -9.19 54.19
C TYR A 827 54.48 -8.62 53.06
N GLU A 828 53.92 -9.45 52.20
CA GLU A 828 52.94 -9.07 51.16
C GLU A 828 51.52 -8.98 51.75
N ARG A 829 51.34 -8.05 52.69
CA ARG A 829 50.14 -7.95 53.54
C ARG A 829 48.84 -7.79 52.76
N LYS A 830 48.85 -7.05 51.65
CA LYS A 830 47.64 -6.79 50.84
C LYS A 830 47.04 -8.09 50.31
N LYS A 831 47.86 -8.95 49.70
CA LYS A 831 47.42 -10.25 49.18
C LYS A 831 46.99 -11.19 50.30
N GLY A 832 47.71 -11.18 51.42
CA GLY A 832 47.34 -11.93 52.62
C GLY A 832 45.95 -11.54 53.16
N LEU A 833 45.64 -10.23 53.23
CA LEU A 833 44.34 -9.73 53.68
C LEU A 833 43.18 -10.15 52.77
N VAL A 834 43.35 -10.07 51.44
CA VAL A 834 42.33 -10.53 50.48
C VAL A 834 42.03 -12.02 50.67
N LEU A 835 43.05 -12.85 50.90
CA LEU A 835 42.85 -14.27 51.18
C LEU A 835 42.22 -14.52 52.55
N LEU A 836 42.47 -13.67 53.56
CA LEU A 836 41.81 -13.73 54.86
C LEU A 836 40.31 -13.41 54.77
N GLU A 837 39.92 -12.39 54.00
CA GLU A 837 38.52 -12.08 53.72
C GLU A 837 37.84 -13.27 53.02
N LYS A 838 38.54 -13.93 52.11
CA LYS A 838 38.05 -15.15 51.46
C LYS A 838 37.88 -16.30 52.45
N ILE A 839 38.81 -16.50 53.39
CA ILE A 839 38.68 -17.51 54.46
C ILE A 839 37.43 -17.24 55.29
N GLU A 840 37.22 -16.00 55.72
CA GLU A 840 36.05 -15.59 56.51
C GLU A 840 34.73 -15.76 55.74
N SER A 841 34.74 -15.58 54.42
CA SER A 841 33.56 -15.81 53.56
C SER A 841 33.18 -17.30 53.45
N LEU A 842 34.16 -18.20 53.57
CA LEU A 842 33.96 -19.65 53.49
C LEU A 842 33.69 -20.27 54.87
N ASP A 843 34.36 -19.77 55.90
CA ASP A 843 34.19 -20.15 57.30
C ASP A 843 34.36 -18.92 58.22
N SER A 844 33.23 -18.37 58.65
CA SER A 844 33.16 -17.16 59.47
C SER A 844 33.75 -17.33 60.88
N GLU A 845 33.85 -18.56 61.38
CA GLU A 845 34.37 -18.86 62.73
C GLU A 845 35.80 -19.40 62.72
N HIS A 846 36.50 -19.33 61.58
CA HIS A 846 37.81 -19.93 61.44
C HIS A 846 38.84 -19.30 62.42
N LEU A 847 39.26 -20.07 63.43
CA LEU A 847 40.10 -19.61 64.55
C LEU A 847 41.41 -18.92 64.12
N TYR A 848 41.98 -19.34 62.98
CA TYR A 848 43.22 -18.77 62.46
C TYR A 848 43.03 -17.36 61.88
N SER A 849 41.93 -17.07 61.16
CA SER A 849 41.71 -15.74 60.56
C SER A 849 41.51 -14.70 61.66
N GLN A 850 40.73 -15.03 62.69
CA GLN A 850 40.51 -14.18 63.87
C GLN A 850 41.84 -13.86 64.59
N LYS A 851 42.69 -14.87 64.80
CA LYS A 851 43.99 -14.70 65.47
C LYS A 851 44.93 -13.77 64.69
N ILE A 852 45.00 -13.94 63.37
CA ILE A 852 45.88 -13.14 62.51
C ILE A 852 45.37 -11.71 62.37
N ARG A 853 44.05 -11.51 62.26
CA ARG A 853 43.45 -10.17 62.19
C ARG A 853 43.73 -9.38 63.46
N MET A 854 43.56 -9.99 64.64
CA MET A 854 43.97 -9.39 65.91
C MET A 854 45.45 -9.02 65.96
N GLN A 855 46.34 -9.84 65.40
CA GLN A 855 47.77 -9.55 65.34
C GLN A 855 48.11 -8.41 64.36
N LEU A 856 47.40 -8.32 63.23
CA LEU A 856 47.58 -7.25 62.24
C LEU A 856 47.02 -5.91 62.74
N GLU A 857 45.85 -5.90 63.38
CA GLU A 857 45.24 -4.73 64.02
C GLU A 857 46.10 -4.19 65.17
N GLN A 858 46.68 -5.08 66.00
CA GLN A 858 47.63 -4.68 67.04
C GLN A 858 48.89 -4.01 66.47
N LEU A 859 49.37 -4.43 65.30
CA LEU A 859 50.54 -3.83 64.63
C LEU A 859 50.24 -2.47 63.97
N GLU A 860 48.99 -2.18 63.59
CA GLU A 860 48.59 -0.86 63.08
C GLU A 860 48.45 0.18 64.19
N LEU A 861 48.01 -0.23 65.39
CA LEU A 861 47.97 0.62 66.60
C LEU A 861 49.34 1.15 67.04
N TYR A 862 50.45 0.53 66.64
CA TYR A 862 51.82 1.01 66.91
C TYR A 862 52.43 1.87 65.80
N LYS A 863 51.73 2.09 64.68
CA LYS A 863 52.22 2.89 63.53
C LYS A 863 51.64 4.31 63.43
N ASN A 864 50.71 4.69 64.31
CA ASN A 864 50.25 6.07 64.45
C ASN A 864 50.64 6.61 65.84
N PRO A 865 51.67 7.49 65.94
CA PRO A 865 51.79 8.39 67.09
C PRO A 865 50.70 9.45 67.09
#